data_AF-A0A934YQQ9-F1
#
_entry.id   AF-A0A934YQQ9-F1
#
_cell.length_a   1.000
_cell.length_b   1.000
_cell.length_c   1.000
_cell.angle_alpha   90.00
_cell.angle_beta   90.00
_cell.angle_gamma   90.00
#
_symmetry.space_group_name_H-M   'P 1'
#
loop_
_entity.id
_entity.type
_entity.pdbx_description
1 polymer ?
#
loop_
_entity_poly.entity_id
_entity_poly.type
_entity_poly.pdbx_seq_one_letter_code
_entity_poly.pdbx_strand_id
1 'polypeptide(L)'
;MTEQAEWFVLPRGGTYISTSAGAIQVGIPPETIKDVMARKLGLPELYVVPRRLFDQKRGLSVAEFEFPAYYSYFLLKRRARLLVESAEVEARVRSIFQETLFGPVGVPDDSEFVAGLPADARPNFHAEAEFFRNVPGRGRLEVDDLVEFVHFDAEDVARFGERVRVVRTPAEYVVYDGDARVASAPREVDLPPRAESTLDAMGAVQFSPPDFGVTVLGASHGFDPSGKTTGFLLWMGGRALVVDPPTDATEYLRARGVAPKTIDGVILTHCHADHDAGTFQKILEETKVSLYTTPHILGSFLRKYSALSGYSEQVLRRTFVFHPVRIGAPVHVRGGELWFRYTLHSIPAIGVEAFYGGKSIAISGDTLYDPDRVREMATAGVLGRGRFRELYSFRGHHNLILHEAGVPPLHTPATNLAKLSSDVKKRLFLVHIAEKDVPKDVGLRPAKVGIEHTLRVDVSPPEYGEAIALLDAVAMVDFLRDLPLSRARQLLQVARRIRLPQGERIVTQGTRGDAFYIVVNGHVDVVRDGVMLKTYQAGDYFGERALILAEPRMADVVAQTEVDLIAIDRDDFLPLLRGSEMLKRLERLVRVRDEGAWELIGQNSVLGSLTSSQKTQLQSALSAIEVPAGEVLWQRGSTPDAAYLVIEGTLRVETPGQDPVRVGRGAFVGETEALRKGGRAVCAVAAETASRLYAVDGDELRRFFDDNPGLYLAFLGMRVAE
;
A
#
# COMPACT_ATOMS: atom_id res chain seq x y z
N MET A 1 -9.17 43.54 -20.19
CA MET A 1 -9.73 42.85 -19.01
C MET A 1 -8.58 42.14 -18.34
N THR A 2 -8.26 42.52 -17.11
CA THR A 2 -7.19 41.95 -16.28
C THR A 2 -7.48 40.47 -16.02
N GLU A 3 -6.68 39.57 -16.58
CA GLU A 3 -6.62 38.16 -16.16
C GLU A 3 -6.31 38.14 -14.66
N GLN A 4 -7.28 37.76 -13.83
CA GLN A 4 -7.00 37.45 -12.43
C GLN A 4 -6.04 36.26 -12.42
N ALA A 5 -4.93 36.37 -11.68
CA ALA A 5 -4.06 35.25 -11.41
C ALA A 5 -4.89 34.13 -10.77
N GLU A 6 -5.10 33.04 -11.50
CA GLU A 6 -5.91 31.91 -11.08
C GLU A 6 -5.02 30.94 -10.29
N TRP A 7 -5.39 30.67 -9.04
CA TRP A 7 -4.79 29.62 -8.22
C TRP A 7 -5.88 28.71 -7.67
N PHE A 8 -5.56 27.42 -7.49
CA PHE A 8 -6.47 26.44 -6.91
C PHE A 8 -5.71 25.18 -6.47
N VAL A 9 -6.36 24.38 -5.64
CA VAL A 9 -5.85 23.07 -5.21
C VAL A 9 -6.17 22.02 -6.27
N LEU A 10 -5.20 21.20 -6.65
CA LEU A 10 -5.39 20.09 -7.58
C LEU A 10 -6.17 18.94 -6.91
N PRO A 11 -6.95 18.14 -7.66
CA PRO A 11 -7.72 17.02 -7.12
C PRO A 11 -6.91 16.02 -6.30
N ARG A 12 -5.66 15.76 -6.67
CA ARG A 12 -4.76 14.85 -5.95
C ARG A 12 -3.95 15.54 -4.84
N GLY A 13 -4.20 16.83 -4.60
CA GLY A 13 -3.48 17.67 -3.65
C GLY A 13 -2.42 18.55 -4.32
N GLY A 14 -1.86 19.46 -3.52
CA GLY A 14 -0.95 20.51 -4.01
C GLY A 14 -1.68 21.70 -4.65
N THR A 15 -1.00 22.83 -4.72
CA THR A 15 -1.59 24.09 -5.20
C THR A 15 -0.96 24.49 -6.52
N TYR A 16 -1.79 24.68 -7.55
CA TYR A 16 -1.38 25.23 -8.84
C TYR A 16 -1.60 26.75 -8.85
N ILE A 17 -0.62 27.50 -9.35
CA ILE A 17 -0.61 28.96 -9.35
C ILE A 17 -0.15 29.45 -10.73
N SER A 18 -0.99 30.18 -11.44
CA SER A 18 -0.61 30.82 -12.70
C SER A 18 0.06 32.18 -12.44
N THR A 19 1.19 32.43 -13.11
CA THR A 19 1.95 33.70 -12.99
C THR A 19 2.48 34.17 -14.35
N SER A 20 2.90 35.43 -14.43
CA SER A 20 3.47 36.03 -15.65
C SER A 20 4.78 35.39 -16.11
N ALA A 21 5.52 34.71 -15.23
CA ALA A 21 6.75 34.00 -15.55
C ALA A 21 6.53 32.52 -15.90
N GLY A 22 5.30 32.02 -15.78
CA GLY A 22 4.94 30.62 -15.95
C GLY A 22 4.21 30.04 -14.74
N ALA A 23 3.75 28.80 -14.84
CA ALA A 23 3.01 28.16 -13.77
C ALA A 23 3.93 27.65 -12.65
N ILE A 24 3.45 27.76 -11.41
CA ILE A 24 4.09 27.25 -10.19
C ILE A 24 3.19 26.18 -9.57
N GLN A 25 3.77 25.10 -9.05
CA GLN A 25 3.05 24.12 -8.25
C GLN A 25 3.71 23.96 -6.87
N VAL A 26 2.93 24.09 -5.79
CA VAL A 26 3.38 23.84 -4.42
C VAL A 26 2.88 22.46 -3.98
N GLY A 27 3.79 21.57 -3.61
CA GLY A 27 3.46 20.17 -3.34
C GLY A 27 3.23 19.37 -4.62
N ILE A 28 3.84 18.19 -4.67
CA ILE A 28 3.87 17.33 -5.85
C ILE A 28 3.38 15.92 -5.50
N PRO A 29 2.11 15.72 -5.08
CA PRO A 29 1.57 14.38 -4.91
C PRO A 29 1.68 13.52 -6.19
N PRO A 30 1.67 12.17 -6.05
CA PRO A 30 1.67 11.25 -7.17
C PRO A 30 0.64 11.62 -8.22
N GLU A 31 1.04 11.53 -9.50
CA GLU A 31 0.17 11.75 -10.66
C GLU A 31 -0.42 13.17 -10.80
N THR A 32 -0.03 14.18 -10.03
CA THR A 32 -0.58 15.55 -10.18
C THR A 32 -0.34 16.17 -11.56
N ILE A 33 0.69 15.73 -12.28
CA ILE A 33 0.89 16.12 -13.69
C ILE A 33 -0.33 15.80 -14.57
N LYS A 34 -1.04 14.71 -14.28
CA LYS A 34 -2.28 14.32 -14.97
C LYS A 34 -3.42 15.29 -14.68
N ASP A 35 -3.51 15.84 -13.48
CA ASP A 35 -4.53 16.85 -13.12
C ASP A 35 -4.35 18.13 -13.93
N VAL A 36 -3.09 18.53 -14.15
CA VAL A 36 -2.71 19.70 -14.95
C VAL A 36 -3.03 19.46 -16.43
N MET A 37 -2.66 18.29 -16.97
CA MET A 37 -2.95 17.89 -18.35
C MET A 37 -4.45 17.75 -18.64
N ALA A 38 -5.21 17.13 -17.73
CA ALA A 38 -6.65 16.95 -17.85
C ALA A 38 -7.39 18.29 -17.96
N ARG A 39 -6.91 19.30 -17.23
CA ARG A 39 -7.41 20.68 -17.27
C ARG A 39 -6.86 21.51 -18.42
N LYS A 40 -5.95 20.97 -19.24
CA LYS A 40 -5.27 21.67 -20.35
C LYS A 40 -4.53 22.94 -19.90
N LEU A 41 -3.97 22.90 -18.69
CA LEU A 41 -3.19 24.00 -18.12
C LEU A 41 -1.75 23.97 -18.64
N GLY A 42 -1.04 25.08 -18.51
CA GLY A 42 0.41 25.11 -18.71
C GLY A 42 1.10 24.27 -17.64
N LEU A 43 2.01 23.37 -18.05
CA LEU A 43 2.76 22.58 -17.08
C LEU A 43 3.67 23.49 -16.23
N PRO A 44 3.69 23.31 -14.89
CA PRO A 44 4.53 24.11 -14.03
C PRO A 44 5.99 24.05 -14.45
N GLU A 45 6.65 25.20 -14.40
CA GLU A 45 8.10 25.28 -14.63
C GLU A 45 8.86 25.29 -13.31
N LEU A 46 8.22 25.79 -12.25
CA LEU A 46 8.73 25.80 -10.88
C LEU A 46 7.84 24.95 -9.99
N TYR A 47 8.43 23.97 -9.33
CA TYR A 47 7.77 23.19 -8.28
C TYR A 47 8.39 23.54 -6.94
N VAL A 48 7.56 23.94 -5.98
CA VAL A 48 7.98 24.22 -4.61
C VAL A 48 7.87 22.93 -3.81
N VAL A 49 9.01 22.42 -3.38
CA VAL A 49 9.12 21.20 -2.58
C VAL A 49 8.66 21.55 -1.15
N PRO A 50 7.59 20.91 -0.64
CA PRO A 50 7.06 21.23 0.68
C PRO A 50 8.05 20.86 1.79
N ARG A 51 7.88 21.43 2.98
CA ARG A 51 8.73 21.15 4.15
C ARG A 51 8.75 19.67 4.52
N ARG A 52 7.57 19.03 4.43
CA ARG A 52 7.37 17.61 4.67
C ARG A 52 7.17 16.92 3.33
N LEU A 53 7.98 15.92 3.01
CA LEU A 53 7.95 15.23 1.71
C LEU A 53 6.99 14.03 1.66
N PHE A 54 6.41 13.65 2.80
CA PHE A 54 5.59 12.43 2.92
C PHE A 54 4.42 12.64 3.87
N ASP A 55 3.20 12.39 3.40
CA ASP A 55 1.99 12.37 4.22
C ASP A 55 1.85 10.99 4.88
N GLN A 56 2.05 10.94 6.21
CA GLN A 56 1.97 9.69 6.98
C GLN A 56 0.54 9.17 7.11
N LYS A 57 -0.47 10.06 7.11
CA LYS A 57 -1.87 9.67 7.25
C LYS A 57 -2.33 8.93 6.00
N ARG A 58 -1.88 9.39 4.84
CA ARG A 58 -2.23 8.82 3.54
C ARG A 58 -1.25 7.76 3.06
N GLY A 59 -0.04 7.72 3.64
CA GLY A 59 1.01 6.78 3.23
C GLY A 59 1.61 7.11 1.87
N LEU A 60 1.59 8.38 1.46
CA LEU A 60 1.96 8.83 0.12
C LEU A 60 2.96 9.98 0.17
N SER A 61 3.82 10.04 -0.85
CA SER A 61 4.70 11.17 -1.08
C SER A 61 3.91 12.43 -1.43
N VAL A 62 4.41 13.60 -1.05
CA VAL A 62 3.95 14.92 -1.53
C VAL A 62 5.04 15.63 -2.33
N ALA A 63 6.06 14.87 -2.75
CA ALA A 63 7.22 15.34 -3.50
C ALA A 63 7.63 14.32 -4.59
N GLU A 64 6.66 13.82 -5.38
CA GLU A 64 6.91 12.97 -6.56
C GLU A 64 7.24 13.79 -7.81
N PHE A 65 8.51 14.16 -7.94
CA PHE A 65 9.00 14.99 -9.05
C PHE A 65 9.50 14.20 -10.26
N GLU A 66 9.55 12.86 -10.22
CA GLU A 66 10.05 12.00 -11.32
C GLU A 66 9.34 12.31 -12.65
N PHE A 67 8.02 12.16 -12.69
CA PHE A 67 7.22 12.39 -13.89
C PHE A 67 7.26 13.85 -14.39
N PRO A 68 7.12 14.88 -13.52
CA PRO A 68 7.34 16.26 -13.91
C PRO A 68 8.72 16.52 -14.54
N ALA A 69 9.79 15.96 -13.98
CA ALA A 69 11.14 16.10 -14.50
C ALA A 69 11.32 15.38 -15.84
N TYR A 70 10.85 14.14 -15.96
CA TYR A 70 10.92 13.35 -17.19
C TYR A 70 10.13 14.02 -18.32
N TYR A 71 8.91 14.47 -18.04
CA TYR A 71 8.09 15.15 -19.04
C TYR A 71 8.76 16.45 -19.51
N SER A 72 9.26 17.26 -18.57
CA SER A 72 9.96 18.51 -18.89
C SER A 72 11.18 18.27 -19.78
N TYR A 73 12.00 17.29 -19.44
CA TYR A 73 13.24 17.01 -20.15
C TYR A 73 13.03 16.31 -21.50
N PHE A 74 12.29 15.20 -21.50
CA PHE A 74 12.15 14.35 -22.69
C PHE A 74 11.12 14.89 -23.68
N LEU A 75 10.05 15.53 -23.22
CA LEU A 75 8.97 16.02 -24.11
C LEU A 75 9.03 17.52 -24.34
N LEU A 76 9.19 18.33 -23.28
CA LEU A 76 9.26 19.80 -23.43
C LEU A 76 10.67 20.32 -23.76
N LYS A 77 11.70 19.46 -23.71
CA LYS A 77 13.10 19.79 -23.98
C LYS A 77 13.62 20.95 -23.10
N ARG A 78 13.19 21.01 -21.84
CA ARG A 78 13.61 21.99 -20.83
C ARG A 78 13.88 21.32 -19.48
N ARG A 79 14.52 22.05 -18.55
CA ARG A 79 14.67 21.60 -17.16
C ARG A 79 13.42 21.93 -16.35
N ALA A 80 13.04 21.05 -15.42
CA ALA A 80 12.13 21.40 -14.35
C ALA A 80 12.90 22.15 -13.25
N ARG A 81 12.30 23.17 -12.62
CA ARG A 81 12.92 23.87 -11.48
C ARG A 81 12.31 23.36 -10.19
N LEU A 82 13.13 22.96 -9.23
CA LEU A 82 12.70 22.55 -7.89
C LEU A 82 13.18 23.58 -6.86
N LEU A 83 12.25 24.33 -6.27
CA LEU A 83 12.53 25.22 -5.15
C LEU A 83 12.55 24.41 -3.85
N VAL A 84 13.72 24.34 -3.21
CA VAL A 84 13.96 23.55 -2.00
C VAL A 84 14.31 24.46 -0.81
N GLU A 85 13.91 24.03 0.38
CA GLU A 85 14.10 24.82 1.60
C GLU A 85 15.54 24.82 2.15
N SER A 86 16.33 23.80 1.82
CA SER A 86 17.70 23.62 2.33
C SER A 86 18.51 22.66 1.46
N ALA A 87 19.84 22.68 1.64
CA ALA A 87 20.76 21.72 1.03
C ALA A 87 20.50 20.27 1.48
N GLU A 88 19.94 20.07 2.67
CA GLU A 88 19.54 18.74 3.16
C GLU A 88 18.37 18.19 2.34
N VAL A 89 17.35 19.01 2.07
CA VAL A 89 16.23 18.62 1.21
C VAL A 89 16.71 18.34 -0.20
N GLU A 90 17.61 19.16 -0.75
CA GLU A 90 18.24 18.89 -2.05
C GLU A 90 18.95 17.53 -2.06
N ALA A 91 19.78 17.24 -1.06
CA ALA A 91 20.50 15.97 -0.98
C ALA A 91 19.54 14.76 -0.94
N ARG A 92 18.42 14.88 -0.22
CA ARG A 92 17.36 13.85 -0.20
C ARG A 92 16.71 13.68 -1.57
N VAL A 93 16.37 14.77 -2.26
CA VAL A 93 15.81 14.76 -3.62
C VAL A 93 16.78 14.13 -4.63
N ARG A 94 18.07 14.46 -4.55
CA ARG A 94 19.12 13.86 -5.38
C ARG A 94 19.26 12.35 -5.13
N SER A 95 19.17 11.91 -3.87
CA SER A 95 19.17 10.48 -3.52
C SER A 95 17.98 9.74 -4.13
N ILE A 96 16.79 10.34 -4.14
CA ILE A 96 15.60 9.77 -4.79
C ILE A 96 15.84 9.60 -6.29
N PHE A 97 16.31 10.65 -6.99
CA PHE A 97 16.65 10.55 -8.41
C PHE A 97 17.74 9.53 -8.70
N GLN A 98 18.72 9.35 -7.81
CA GLN A 98 19.73 8.31 -7.97
C GLN A 98 19.07 6.94 -8.06
N GLU A 99 18.14 6.62 -7.15
CA GLU A 99 17.45 5.33 -7.15
C GLU A 99 16.50 5.16 -8.33
N THR A 100 15.80 6.22 -8.74
CA THR A 100 14.68 6.11 -9.67
C THR A 100 15.06 6.40 -11.11
N LEU A 101 16.11 7.18 -11.36
CA LEU A 101 16.59 7.44 -12.73
C LEU A 101 17.76 6.53 -13.13
N PHE A 102 18.67 6.25 -12.19
CA PHE A 102 19.93 5.55 -12.47
C PHE A 102 20.05 4.19 -11.78
N GLY A 103 19.13 3.89 -10.87
CA GLY A 103 19.19 2.69 -10.06
C GLY A 103 20.24 2.77 -8.94
N PRO A 104 20.34 1.70 -8.15
CA PRO A 104 21.28 1.61 -7.04
C PRO A 104 22.74 1.61 -7.52
N VAL A 105 23.63 2.27 -6.77
CA VAL A 105 25.06 2.38 -7.10
C VAL A 105 25.86 1.08 -6.80
N GLY A 106 25.27 0.12 -6.08
CA GLY A 106 25.93 -1.14 -5.69
C GLY A 106 25.67 -2.30 -6.67
N VAL A 107 26.48 -3.36 -6.56
CA VAL A 107 26.22 -4.65 -7.23
C VAL A 107 25.30 -5.48 -6.32
N PRO A 108 24.30 -6.21 -6.84
CA PRO A 108 23.50 -7.12 -6.03
C PRO A 108 24.35 -8.22 -5.39
N ASP A 109 23.85 -8.74 -4.27
CA ASP A 109 24.44 -9.90 -3.62
C ASP A 109 24.23 -11.15 -4.50
N ASP A 110 25.29 -11.96 -4.69
CA ASP A 110 25.22 -13.18 -5.48
C ASP A 110 24.16 -14.19 -4.96
N SER A 111 23.79 -14.12 -3.68
CA SER A 111 22.72 -14.93 -3.07
C SER A 111 21.33 -14.69 -3.69
N GLU A 112 21.15 -13.56 -4.39
CA GLU A 112 19.96 -13.25 -5.16
C GLU A 112 19.77 -14.18 -6.36
N PHE A 113 20.83 -14.80 -6.85
CA PHE A 113 20.77 -15.78 -7.92
C PHE A 113 20.90 -17.20 -7.34
N VAL A 114 20.29 -18.19 -7.98
CA VAL A 114 20.59 -19.58 -7.68
C VAL A 114 22.01 -19.91 -8.11
N ALA A 115 22.71 -20.77 -7.35
CA ALA A 115 24.11 -21.10 -7.61
C ALA A 115 24.37 -21.65 -9.03
N GLY A 116 23.38 -22.32 -9.63
CA GLY A 116 23.46 -22.88 -10.98
C GLY A 116 23.20 -21.88 -12.12
N LEU A 117 22.82 -20.63 -11.84
CA LEU A 117 22.55 -19.64 -12.89
C LEU A 117 23.86 -19.11 -13.47
N PRO A 118 24.15 -19.33 -14.77
CA PRO A 118 25.41 -18.89 -15.38
C PRO A 118 25.60 -17.37 -15.28
N ALA A 119 26.83 -16.92 -15.02
CA ALA A 119 27.13 -15.48 -14.91
C ALA A 119 26.82 -14.69 -16.18
N ASP A 120 26.97 -15.30 -17.37
CA ASP A 120 26.64 -14.67 -18.66
C ASP A 120 25.13 -14.58 -18.94
N ALA A 121 24.30 -15.22 -18.09
CA ALA A 121 22.84 -15.10 -18.09
C ALA A 121 22.32 -14.06 -17.10
N ARG A 122 23.18 -13.55 -16.20
CA ARG A 122 22.81 -12.52 -15.22
C ARG A 122 22.84 -11.14 -15.85
N PRO A 123 22.02 -10.18 -15.38
CA PRO A 123 22.13 -8.80 -15.82
C PRO A 123 23.48 -8.20 -15.45
N ASN A 124 24.04 -7.39 -16.34
CA ASN A 124 25.13 -6.48 -15.98
C ASN A 124 24.51 -5.13 -15.64
N PHE A 125 24.00 -4.99 -14.42
CA PHE A 125 23.23 -3.83 -13.99
C PHE A 125 23.90 -2.49 -14.31
N HIS A 126 25.20 -2.40 -14.08
CA HIS A 126 25.95 -1.18 -14.38
C HIS A 126 25.99 -0.89 -15.89
N ALA A 127 26.37 -1.87 -16.72
CA ALA A 127 26.47 -1.66 -18.16
C ALA A 127 25.10 -1.44 -18.82
N GLU A 128 24.07 -2.16 -18.37
CA GLU A 128 22.69 -2.00 -18.84
C GLU A 128 22.13 -0.62 -18.47
N ALA A 129 22.31 -0.17 -17.23
CA ALA A 129 21.89 1.17 -16.79
C ALA A 129 22.65 2.30 -17.52
N GLU A 130 23.98 2.18 -17.65
CA GLU A 130 24.79 3.16 -18.38
C GLU A 130 24.42 3.24 -19.87
N PHE A 131 23.98 2.14 -20.47
CA PHE A 131 23.49 2.16 -21.85
C PHE A 131 22.23 3.04 -22.00
N PHE A 132 21.30 3.00 -21.04
CA PHE A 132 20.12 3.87 -21.03
C PHE A 132 20.44 5.31 -20.63
N ARG A 133 21.44 5.50 -19.75
CA ARG A 133 21.90 6.82 -19.31
C ARG A 133 22.58 7.61 -20.43
N ASN A 134 23.20 6.92 -21.39
CA ASN A 134 23.86 7.54 -22.53
C ASN A 134 22.86 7.85 -23.65
N VAL A 135 22.42 9.10 -23.74
CA VAL A 135 21.48 9.54 -24.77
C VAL A 135 22.24 9.98 -26.03
N PRO A 136 21.93 9.39 -27.21
CA PRO A 136 22.57 9.76 -28.46
C PRO A 136 22.50 11.27 -28.73
N GLY A 137 23.67 11.88 -28.95
CA GLY A 137 23.80 13.32 -29.22
C GLY A 137 23.67 14.25 -28.00
N ARG A 138 23.37 13.72 -26.80
CA ARG A 138 23.29 14.50 -25.55
C ARG A 138 24.31 14.07 -24.48
N GLY A 139 24.89 12.88 -24.64
CA GLY A 139 25.87 12.34 -23.69
C GLY A 139 25.20 11.62 -22.53
N ARG A 140 25.95 11.46 -21.44
CA ARG A 140 25.52 10.78 -20.22
C ARG A 140 24.60 11.70 -19.40
N LEU A 141 23.39 11.24 -19.10
CA LEU A 141 22.44 12.00 -18.28
C LEU A 141 22.93 12.16 -16.83
N GLU A 142 22.80 13.36 -16.29
CA GLU A 142 22.93 13.67 -14.87
C GLU A 142 21.62 14.26 -14.31
N VAL A 143 21.44 14.25 -12.99
CA VAL A 143 20.24 14.87 -12.36
C VAL A 143 20.09 16.33 -12.78
N ASP A 144 21.21 17.06 -12.85
CA ASP A 144 21.23 18.48 -13.21
C ASP A 144 20.85 18.74 -14.68
N ASP A 145 20.79 17.71 -15.53
CA ASP A 145 20.29 17.84 -16.89
C ASP A 145 18.76 17.93 -16.93
N LEU A 146 18.06 17.28 -16.01
CA LEU A 146 16.59 17.27 -15.93
C LEU A 146 16.07 18.36 -14.99
N VAL A 147 16.82 18.64 -13.93
CA VAL A 147 16.37 19.49 -12.82
C VAL A 147 17.36 20.61 -12.53
N GLU A 148 16.82 21.81 -12.35
CA GLU A 148 17.51 22.95 -11.76
C GLU A 148 17.03 23.14 -10.32
N PHE A 149 17.94 23.10 -9.35
CA PHE A 149 17.61 23.39 -7.95
C PHE A 149 17.65 24.89 -7.69
N VAL A 150 16.57 25.41 -7.14
CA VAL A 150 16.41 26.82 -6.75
C VAL A 150 16.35 26.89 -5.23
N HIS A 151 16.99 27.89 -4.64
CA HIS A 151 17.07 28.08 -3.20
C HIS A 151 16.49 29.43 -2.80
N PHE A 152 15.96 29.48 -1.58
CA PHE A 152 15.66 30.76 -0.92
C PHE A 152 16.96 31.46 -0.54
N ASP A 153 16.99 32.78 -0.71
CA ASP A 153 18.09 33.63 -0.26
C ASP A 153 18.04 33.89 1.27
N ALA A 154 18.93 34.75 1.76
CA ALA A 154 19.01 35.10 3.18
C ALA A 154 17.79 35.85 3.71
N GLU A 155 16.92 36.36 2.83
CA GLU A 155 15.67 37.06 3.16
C GLU A 155 14.45 36.15 2.99
N ASP A 156 14.64 34.84 2.85
CA ASP A 156 13.58 33.85 2.61
C ASP A 156 12.83 34.09 1.29
N VAL A 157 13.51 34.64 0.27
CA VAL A 157 12.93 34.92 -1.05
C VAL A 157 13.60 34.06 -2.13
N ALA A 158 12.79 33.48 -3.02
CA ALA A 158 13.24 32.86 -4.26
C ALA A 158 12.61 33.55 -5.46
N ARG A 159 13.38 33.78 -6.52
CA ARG A 159 12.94 34.50 -7.72
C ARG A 159 12.70 33.54 -8.88
N PHE A 160 11.64 33.79 -9.65
CA PHE A 160 11.26 33.02 -10.83
C PHE A 160 11.02 33.99 -11.99
N GLY A 161 11.99 34.07 -12.90
CA GLY A 161 12.05 35.18 -13.85
C GLY A 161 12.27 36.53 -13.17
N GLU A 162 11.94 37.61 -13.87
CA GLU A 162 12.21 38.98 -13.37
C GLU A 162 11.12 39.51 -12.43
N ARG A 163 9.87 39.05 -12.58
CA ARG A 163 8.70 39.63 -11.89
C ARG A 163 8.18 38.79 -10.74
N VAL A 164 8.37 37.47 -10.77
CA VAL A 164 7.72 36.56 -9.83
C VAL A 164 8.67 36.20 -8.69
N ARG A 165 8.18 36.28 -7.45
CA ARG A 165 8.93 35.88 -6.26
C ARG A 165 8.08 35.01 -5.34
N VAL A 166 8.69 34.00 -4.76
CA VAL A 166 8.12 33.13 -3.73
C VAL A 166 8.77 33.49 -2.41
N VAL A 167 7.98 33.92 -1.44
CA VAL A 167 8.44 34.29 -0.09
C VAL A 167 8.06 33.18 0.87
N ARG A 168 9.04 32.65 1.60
CA ARG A 168 8.82 31.65 2.65
C ARG A 168 8.50 32.36 3.97
N THR A 169 7.40 31.94 4.60
CA THR A 169 7.03 32.39 5.96
C THR A 169 7.04 31.19 6.91
N PRO A 170 6.81 31.36 8.23
CA PRO A 170 6.70 30.22 9.13
C PRO A 170 5.59 29.21 8.74
N ALA A 171 4.48 29.68 8.16
CA ALA A 171 3.30 28.84 7.87
C ALA A 171 3.07 28.57 6.36
N GLU A 172 3.43 29.51 5.48
CA GLU A 172 3.02 29.51 4.07
C GLU A 172 4.18 29.86 3.12
N TYR A 173 4.06 29.43 1.86
CA TYR A 173 4.73 30.03 0.72
C TYR A 173 3.79 31.06 0.08
N VAL A 174 4.24 32.32 0.01
CA VAL A 174 3.47 33.41 -0.58
C VAL A 174 4.06 33.77 -1.94
N VAL A 175 3.24 33.71 -2.98
CA VAL A 175 3.66 34.02 -4.35
C VAL A 175 3.24 35.45 -4.70
N TYR A 176 4.19 36.22 -5.21
CA TYR A 176 3.97 37.56 -5.75
C TYR A 176 4.32 37.60 -7.23
N ASP A 177 3.52 38.34 -8.00
CA ASP A 177 3.78 38.68 -9.39
C ASP A 177 3.85 40.21 -9.53
N GLY A 178 5.07 40.73 -9.66
CA GLY A 178 5.35 42.14 -9.39
C GLY A 178 5.09 42.48 -7.92
N ASP A 179 4.21 43.45 -7.67
CA ASP A 179 3.82 43.87 -6.31
C ASP A 179 2.53 43.21 -5.83
N ALA A 180 1.82 42.49 -6.71
CA ALA A 180 0.58 41.82 -6.36
C ALA A 180 0.86 40.48 -5.67
N ARG A 181 0.28 40.25 -4.49
CA ARG A 181 0.19 38.92 -3.88
C ARG A 181 -0.84 38.10 -4.65
N VAL A 182 -0.40 37.07 -5.36
CA VAL A 182 -1.27 36.27 -6.24
C VAL A 182 -1.85 35.04 -5.55
N ALA A 183 -1.09 34.40 -4.66
CA ALA A 183 -1.53 33.21 -3.93
C ALA A 183 -0.73 33.02 -2.63
N SER A 184 -1.29 32.23 -1.70
CA SER A 184 -0.51 31.57 -0.66
C SER A 184 -0.87 30.09 -0.59
N ALA A 185 0.13 29.27 -0.28
CA ALA A 185 -0.03 27.84 -0.11
C ALA A 185 0.67 27.40 1.20
N PRO A 186 0.11 26.43 1.93
CA PRO A 186 0.69 25.98 3.18
C PRO A 186 2.06 25.31 2.93
N ARG A 187 2.95 25.39 3.94
CA ARG A 187 4.26 24.70 3.89
C ARG A 187 4.16 23.19 4.08
N GLU A 188 3.07 22.75 4.68
CA GLU A 188 2.68 21.35 4.81
C GLU A 188 1.49 21.11 3.90
N VAL A 189 1.64 20.17 2.97
CA VAL A 189 0.61 19.83 1.99
C VAL A 189 -0.07 18.57 2.48
N ASP A 190 -1.31 18.71 2.95
CA ASP A 190 -2.16 17.58 3.26
C ASP A 190 -2.79 17.05 1.97
N LEU A 191 -2.82 15.74 1.84
CA LEU A 191 -3.52 15.10 0.74
C LEU A 191 -5.02 15.04 1.03
N PRO A 192 -5.88 15.10 0.00
CA PRO A 192 -7.31 14.95 0.16
C PRO A 192 -7.63 13.64 0.88
N PRO A 193 -8.70 13.62 1.71
CA PRO A 193 -9.09 12.41 2.40
C PRO A 193 -9.41 11.31 1.40
N ARG A 194 -9.26 10.07 1.84
CA ARG A 194 -9.79 8.90 1.14
C ARG A 194 -11.26 9.17 0.85
N ALA A 195 -11.68 9.09 -0.41
CA ALA A 195 -13.11 9.14 -0.71
C ALA A 195 -13.76 8.01 0.09
N GLU A 196 -14.60 8.35 1.07
CA GLU A 196 -15.30 7.35 1.86
C GLU A 196 -16.19 6.55 0.91
N SER A 197 -15.79 5.30 0.66
CA SER A 197 -16.72 4.33 0.12
C SER A 197 -17.66 3.95 1.27
N THR A 198 -18.68 4.77 1.52
CA THR A 198 -19.86 4.22 2.19
C THR A 198 -20.39 3.17 1.22
N LEU A 199 -20.23 1.90 1.59
CA LEU A 199 -20.86 0.76 0.90
C LEU A 199 -22.36 1.04 0.67
N ASP A 200 -22.96 1.88 1.50
CA ASP A 200 -24.33 2.37 1.41
C ASP A 200 -24.69 3.09 0.09
N ALA A 201 -23.73 3.71 -0.60
CA ALA A 201 -24.00 4.47 -1.85
C ALA A 201 -23.94 3.60 -3.12
N MET A 202 -23.31 2.42 -3.06
CA MET A 202 -23.18 1.49 -4.19
C MET A 202 -23.63 0.13 -3.69
N GLY A 203 -24.89 -0.26 -3.97
CA GLY A 203 -25.45 -1.55 -3.56
C GLY A 203 -24.44 -2.69 -3.73
N ALA A 204 -24.33 -3.55 -2.71
CA ALA A 204 -23.24 -4.52 -2.55
C ALA A 204 -22.87 -5.21 -3.87
N VAL A 205 -21.71 -4.84 -4.42
CA VAL A 205 -21.20 -5.45 -5.65
C VAL A 205 -20.74 -6.86 -5.32
N GLN A 206 -21.44 -7.86 -5.85
CA GLN A 206 -21.05 -9.26 -5.70
C GLN A 206 -19.85 -9.55 -6.61
N PHE A 207 -18.65 -9.59 -6.02
CA PHE A 207 -17.45 -10.10 -6.68
C PHE A 207 -17.10 -11.48 -6.11
N SER A 208 -16.88 -12.44 -7.00
CA SER A 208 -16.38 -13.77 -6.64
C SER A 208 -14.93 -13.91 -7.15
N PRO A 209 -13.92 -13.87 -6.27
CA PRO A 209 -12.52 -14.08 -6.64
C PRO A 209 -12.33 -15.37 -7.45
N PRO A 210 -11.60 -15.34 -8.58
CA PRO A 210 -11.25 -16.57 -9.28
C PRO A 210 -10.19 -17.37 -8.52
N ASP A 211 -10.15 -18.68 -8.76
CA ASP A 211 -9.06 -19.53 -8.26
C ASP A 211 -7.72 -19.20 -8.94
N PHE A 212 -7.74 -18.82 -10.21
CA PHE A 212 -6.56 -18.32 -10.93
C PHE A 212 -6.95 -17.27 -11.96
N GLY A 213 -6.24 -16.15 -12.00
CA GLY A 213 -6.56 -15.06 -12.91
C GLY A 213 -5.89 -13.74 -12.57
N VAL A 214 -6.19 -12.70 -13.34
CA VAL A 214 -5.70 -11.34 -13.11
C VAL A 214 -6.83 -10.32 -13.17
N THR A 215 -6.95 -9.47 -12.16
CA THR A 215 -7.70 -8.21 -12.27
C THR A 215 -6.71 -7.09 -12.57
N VAL A 216 -7.00 -6.27 -13.57
CA VAL A 216 -6.18 -5.10 -13.90
C VAL A 216 -6.73 -3.88 -13.17
N LEU A 217 -5.91 -3.26 -12.32
CA LEU A 217 -6.26 -2.09 -11.51
C LEU A 217 -5.94 -0.77 -12.23
N GLY A 218 -4.97 -0.82 -13.13
CA GLY A 218 -4.66 0.20 -14.11
C GLY A 218 -3.79 -0.40 -15.21
N ALA A 219 -3.78 0.24 -16.38
CA ALA A 219 -3.17 -0.29 -17.59
C ALA A 219 -2.51 0.78 -18.47
N SER A 220 -2.49 2.03 -18.01
CA SER A 220 -1.96 3.17 -18.77
C SER A 220 -0.65 3.66 -18.16
N HIS A 221 0.04 4.54 -18.87
CA HIS A 221 1.32 5.10 -18.43
C HIS A 221 1.14 6.39 -17.59
N GLY A 222 2.21 6.86 -16.95
CA GLY A 222 2.23 8.07 -16.13
C GLY A 222 1.81 9.39 -16.82
N PHE A 223 1.80 9.45 -18.15
CA PHE A 223 1.45 10.67 -18.92
C PHE A 223 0.04 10.69 -19.52
N ASP A 224 -0.80 9.68 -19.28
CA ASP A 224 -2.19 9.69 -19.77
C ASP A 224 -3.08 10.30 -18.70
N PRO A 225 -3.69 11.50 -18.92
CA PRO A 225 -4.50 12.15 -17.92
C PRO A 225 -5.78 11.39 -17.56
N SER A 226 -6.21 10.47 -18.42
CA SER A 226 -7.46 9.70 -18.24
C SER A 226 -7.24 8.29 -17.67
N GLY A 227 -6.02 7.78 -17.74
CA GLY A 227 -5.68 6.41 -17.36
C GLY A 227 -5.04 6.31 -15.98
N LYS A 228 -5.29 5.19 -15.29
CA LYS A 228 -4.55 4.81 -14.08
C LYS A 228 -3.24 4.10 -14.44
N THR A 229 -2.22 4.30 -13.61
CA THR A 229 -0.92 3.62 -13.74
C THR A 229 -1.07 2.10 -13.63
N THR A 230 -0.14 1.38 -14.26
CA THR A 230 -0.21 -0.07 -14.38
C THR A 230 -0.14 -0.76 -13.02
N GLY A 231 -1.08 -1.67 -12.75
CA GLY A 231 -1.09 -2.47 -11.53
C GLY A 231 -2.13 -3.58 -11.57
N PHE A 232 -1.93 -4.65 -10.79
CA PHE A 232 -2.67 -5.91 -10.93
C PHE A 232 -3.04 -6.56 -9.60
N LEU A 233 -4.16 -7.28 -9.56
CA LEU A 233 -4.36 -8.38 -8.61
C LEU A 233 -4.10 -9.70 -9.34
N LEU A 234 -3.09 -10.43 -8.90
CA LEU A 234 -2.84 -11.82 -9.30
C LEU A 234 -3.58 -12.75 -8.33
N TRP A 235 -4.65 -13.37 -8.81
CA TRP A 235 -5.47 -14.29 -8.03
C TRP A 235 -4.90 -15.71 -8.05
N MET A 236 -4.78 -16.31 -6.88
CA MET A 236 -4.41 -17.72 -6.65
C MET A 236 -5.16 -18.25 -5.42
N GLY A 237 -5.99 -19.26 -5.60
CA GLY A 237 -6.79 -19.89 -4.53
C GLY A 237 -7.82 -18.94 -3.89
N GLY A 238 -8.45 -18.07 -4.68
CA GLY A 238 -9.46 -17.11 -4.19
C GLY A 238 -8.89 -15.92 -3.39
N ARG A 239 -7.56 -15.82 -3.30
CA ARG A 239 -6.84 -14.71 -2.66
C ARG A 239 -5.93 -14.04 -3.68
N ALA A 240 -5.53 -12.80 -3.43
CA ALA A 240 -4.71 -12.03 -4.35
C ALA A 240 -3.31 -11.74 -3.80
N LEU A 241 -2.34 -11.66 -4.69
CA LEU A 241 -1.15 -10.83 -4.54
C LEU A 241 -1.36 -9.59 -5.39
N VAL A 242 -1.05 -8.41 -4.86
CA VAL A 242 -1.10 -7.19 -5.66
C VAL A 242 0.27 -6.91 -6.27
N VAL A 243 0.32 -6.56 -7.54
CA VAL A 243 1.55 -6.21 -8.26
C VAL A 243 1.48 -4.74 -8.58
N ASP A 244 2.42 -3.96 -8.05
CA ASP A 244 2.55 -2.51 -8.27
C ASP A 244 1.20 -1.77 -8.26
N PRO A 245 0.43 -1.80 -7.16
CA PRO A 245 -0.89 -1.15 -7.16
C PRO A 245 -0.79 0.34 -7.46
N PRO A 246 -1.73 0.90 -8.24
CA PRO A 246 -1.88 2.35 -8.33
C PRO A 246 -2.27 2.92 -6.96
N THR A 247 -2.09 4.22 -6.77
CA THR A 247 -2.57 4.90 -5.56
C THR A 247 -4.08 4.72 -5.38
N ASP A 248 -4.50 4.60 -4.12
CA ASP A 248 -5.89 4.37 -3.69
C ASP A 248 -6.53 3.06 -4.23
N ALA A 249 -5.69 2.06 -4.55
CA ALA A 249 -6.17 0.74 -4.99
C ALA A 249 -7.04 0.04 -3.92
N THR A 250 -6.68 0.15 -2.65
CA THR A 250 -7.41 -0.48 -1.55
C THR A 250 -8.82 0.07 -1.40
N GLU A 251 -9.02 1.39 -1.44
CA GLU A 251 -10.36 1.99 -1.41
C GLU A 251 -11.17 1.60 -2.64
N TYR A 252 -10.55 1.67 -3.82
CA TYR A 252 -11.19 1.28 -5.07
C TYR A 252 -11.75 -0.15 -5.02
N LEU A 253 -10.98 -1.08 -4.43
CA LEU A 253 -11.33 -2.49 -4.26
C LEU A 253 -12.38 -2.71 -3.18
N ARG A 254 -12.25 -2.04 -2.03
CA ARG A 254 -13.23 -2.11 -0.94
C ARG A 254 -14.61 -1.64 -1.40
N ALA A 255 -14.67 -0.53 -2.15
CA ALA A 255 -15.91 0.00 -2.75
C ALA A 255 -16.61 -0.98 -3.71
N ARG A 256 -15.90 -2.03 -4.15
CA ARG A 256 -16.34 -3.03 -5.13
C ARG A 256 -16.46 -4.43 -4.52
N GLY A 257 -16.49 -4.52 -3.20
CA GLY A 257 -16.70 -5.77 -2.47
C GLY A 257 -15.48 -6.68 -2.37
N VAL A 258 -14.28 -6.19 -2.70
CA VAL A 258 -13.03 -6.92 -2.48
C VAL A 258 -12.44 -6.51 -1.13
N ALA A 259 -12.55 -7.40 -0.14
CA ALA A 259 -12.02 -7.14 1.19
C ALA A 259 -10.49 -7.07 1.15
N PRO A 260 -9.84 -6.01 1.68
CA PRO A 260 -8.39 -5.85 1.50
C PRO A 260 -7.54 -6.91 2.24
N LYS A 261 -8.11 -7.62 3.23
CA LYS A 261 -7.54 -8.82 3.87
C LYS A 261 -7.33 -10.02 2.94
N THR A 262 -8.03 -10.06 1.81
CA THR A 262 -7.81 -11.08 0.77
C THR A 262 -6.53 -10.81 -0.04
N ILE A 263 -5.91 -9.65 0.18
CA ILE A 263 -4.67 -9.18 -0.45
C ILE A 263 -3.58 -9.13 0.63
N ASP A 264 -2.90 -10.26 0.85
CA ASP A 264 -1.91 -10.44 1.93
C ASP A 264 -0.45 -10.35 1.46
N GLY A 265 -0.24 -10.06 0.17
CA GLY A 265 1.09 -9.90 -0.40
C GLY A 265 1.15 -8.89 -1.53
N VAL A 266 2.31 -8.27 -1.66
CA VAL A 266 2.67 -7.27 -2.65
C VAL A 266 3.90 -7.75 -3.41
N ILE A 267 3.84 -7.72 -4.73
CA ILE A 267 5.00 -7.87 -5.60
C ILE A 267 5.39 -6.47 -6.05
N LEU A 268 6.61 -6.05 -5.71
CA LEU A 268 7.19 -4.79 -6.16
C LEU A 268 8.15 -5.08 -7.30
N THR A 269 7.84 -4.61 -8.50
CA THR A 269 8.65 -4.91 -9.69
C THR A 269 9.86 -3.99 -9.82
N HIS A 270 9.75 -2.71 -9.45
CA HIS A 270 10.83 -1.72 -9.47
C HIS A 270 10.41 -0.42 -8.76
N CYS A 271 11.35 0.53 -8.64
CA CYS A 271 11.16 1.78 -7.87
C CYS A 271 10.97 3.01 -8.75
N HIS A 272 9.85 3.07 -9.47
CA HIS A 272 9.30 4.30 -10.04
C HIS A 272 8.00 4.67 -9.33
N ALA A 273 7.69 5.98 -9.27
CA ALA A 273 6.53 6.49 -8.55
C ALA A 273 5.18 5.87 -8.98
N ASP A 274 5.03 5.45 -10.23
CA ASP A 274 3.83 4.80 -10.75
C ASP A 274 3.67 3.33 -10.36
N HIS A 275 4.70 2.73 -9.76
CA HIS A 275 4.71 1.36 -9.26
C HIS A 275 4.85 1.27 -7.73
N ASP A 276 5.69 2.12 -7.12
CA ASP A 276 6.03 2.03 -5.70
C ASP A 276 5.13 2.87 -4.78
N ALA A 277 4.52 3.95 -5.28
CA ALA A 277 3.67 4.84 -4.46
C ALA A 277 2.49 4.11 -3.84
N GLY A 278 1.69 3.42 -4.66
CA GLY A 278 0.58 2.60 -4.16
C GLY A 278 1.07 1.35 -3.43
N THR A 279 2.26 0.83 -3.76
CA THR A 279 2.88 -0.28 -3.01
C THR A 279 3.14 0.11 -1.56
N PHE A 280 3.80 1.24 -1.31
CA PHE A 280 4.06 1.67 0.06
C PHE A 280 2.77 2.05 0.79
N GLN A 281 1.84 2.71 0.11
CA GLN A 281 0.50 2.96 0.66
C GLN A 281 -0.17 1.66 1.12
N LYS A 282 -0.20 0.61 0.28
CA LYS A 282 -0.75 -0.71 0.64
C LYS A 282 -0.01 -1.38 1.79
N ILE A 283 1.32 -1.26 1.86
CA ILE A 283 2.13 -1.80 2.98
C ILE A 283 1.70 -1.19 4.32
N LEU A 284 1.33 0.09 4.33
CA LEU A 284 0.91 0.81 5.52
C LEU A 284 -0.57 0.60 5.86
N GLU A 285 -1.34 -0.04 4.98
CA GLU A 285 -2.77 -0.25 5.14
C GLU A 285 -3.12 -1.59 5.77
N GLU A 286 -4.07 -1.56 6.71
CA GLU A 286 -4.59 -2.75 7.40
C GLU A 286 -3.48 -3.61 8.04
N THR A 287 -3.54 -4.93 7.82
CA THR A 287 -2.63 -5.91 8.40
C THR A 287 -1.33 -6.01 7.59
N LYS A 288 -0.23 -6.24 8.28
CA LYS A 288 1.09 -6.47 7.68
C LYS A 288 1.05 -7.45 6.51
N VAL A 289 1.60 -7.02 5.38
CA VAL A 289 1.66 -7.80 4.13
C VAL A 289 3.03 -8.41 3.89
N SER A 290 3.06 -9.44 3.05
CA SER A 290 4.27 -10.02 2.49
C SER A 290 4.78 -9.19 1.32
N LEU A 291 6.05 -8.81 1.29
CA LEU A 291 6.67 -8.12 0.16
C LEU A 291 7.59 -9.08 -0.60
N TYR A 292 7.28 -9.30 -1.87
CA TYR A 292 8.03 -10.13 -2.80
C TYR A 292 8.77 -9.23 -3.80
N THR A 293 10.08 -9.15 -3.64
CA THR A 293 10.97 -8.47 -4.58
C THR A 293 12.40 -8.94 -4.34
N THR A 294 13.33 -8.53 -5.20
CA THR A 294 14.73 -8.87 -5.00
C THR A 294 15.35 -8.02 -3.88
N PRO A 295 16.36 -8.53 -3.15
CA PRO A 295 17.14 -7.71 -2.21
C PRO A 295 17.65 -6.41 -2.83
N HIS A 296 18.03 -6.43 -4.10
CA HIS A 296 18.50 -5.26 -4.82
C HIS A 296 17.43 -4.16 -4.97
N ILE A 297 16.23 -4.51 -5.47
CA ILE A 297 15.10 -3.58 -5.61
C ILE A 297 14.63 -3.11 -4.23
N LEU A 298 14.57 -4.01 -3.24
CA LEU A 298 14.23 -3.65 -1.87
C LEU A 298 15.16 -2.55 -1.32
N GLY A 299 16.46 -2.64 -1.59
CA GLY A 299 17.42 -1.63 -1.17
C GLY A 299 17.09 -0.24 -1.72
N SER A 300 16.74 -0.17 -3.01
CA SER A 300 16.31 1.09 -3.65
C SER A 300 15.01 1.63 -3.05
N PHE A 301 14.03 0.75 -2.83
CA PHE A 301 12.77 1.12 -2.18
C PHE A 301 13.01 1.71 -0.78
N LEU A 302 13.83 1.05 0.05
CA LEU A 302 14.14 1.51 1.40
C LEU A 302 14.87 2.86 1.40
N ARG A 303 15.85 3.07 0.50
CA ARG A 303 16.56 4.36 0.39
C ARG A 303 15.66 5.48 -0.12
N LYS A 304 14.82 5.22 -1.12
CA LYS A 304 13.82 6.18 -1.64
C LYS A 304 12.86 6.60 -0.53
N TYR A 305 12.21 5.64 0.15
CA TYR A 305 11.23 5.98 1.18
C TYR A 305 11.84 6.48 2.47
N SER A 306 13.09 6.14 2.78
CA SER A 306 13.86 6.81 3.85
C SER A 306 14.06 8.29 3.52
N ALA A 307 14.49 8.59 2.29
CA ALA A 307 14.66 9.95 1.81
C ALA A 307 13.33 10.72 1.70
N LEU A 308 12.19 10.09 1.44
CA LEU A 308 10.87 10.75 1.43
C LEU A 308 10.30 10.94 2.85
N SER A 309 10.24 9.87 3.64
CA SER A 309 9.55 9.87 4.93
C SER A 309 10.37 10.39 6.10
N GLY A 310 11.69 10.33 6.02
CA GLY A 310 12.60 10.60 7.14
C GLY A 310 12.72 9.43 8.12
N TYR A 311 12.02 8.31 7.90
CA TYR A 311 12.21 7.11 8.70
C TYR A 311 13.47 6.36 8.26
N SER A 312 14.18 5.75 9.21
CA SER A 312 15.33 4.92 8.86
C SER A 312 14.90 3.67 8.10
N GLU A 313 15.79 3.14 7.25
CA GLU A 313 15.56 1.90 6.50
C GLU A 313 15.19 0.72 7.43
N GLN A 314 15.75 0.68 8.65
CA GLN A 314 15.42 -0.35 9.64
C GLN A 314 13.98 -0.26 10.14
N VAL A 315 13.44 0.95 10.31
CA VAL A 315 12.03 1.16 10.67
C VAL A 315 11.15 0.74 9.51
N LEU A 316 11.47 1.19 8.29
CA LEU A 316 10.72 0.85 7.08
C LEU A 316 10.70 -0.66 6.81
N ARG A 317 11.84 -1.36 6.95
CA ARG A 317 11.93 -2.82 6.76
C ARG A 317 11.04 -3.63 7.70
N ARG A 318 10.61 -3.06 8.83
CA ARG A 318 9.70 -3.72 9.78
C ARG A 318 8.23 -3.59 9.40
N THR A 319 7.90 -2.78 8.39
CA THR A 319 6.51 -2.53 7.98
C THR A 319 5.91 -3.67 7.16
N PHE A 320 6.71 -4.62 6.68
CA PHE A 320 6.27 -5.78 5.89
C PHE A 320 7.02 -7.05 6.29
N VAL A 321 6.55 -8.20 5.84
CA VAL A 321 7.29 -9.47 5.88
C VAL A 321 8.05 -9.62 4.57
N PHE A 322 9.37 -9.58 4.60
CA PHE A 322 10.16 -9.67 3.38
C PHE A 322 10.36 -11.12 2.94
N HIS A 323 9.89 -11.44 1.73
CA HIS A 323 10.15 -12.71 1.05
C HIS A 323 11.13 -12.46 -0.10
N PRO A 324 12.44 -12.70 0.10
CA PRO A 324 13.44 -12.42 -0.91
C PRO A 324 13.20 -13.28 -2.15
N VAL A 325 12.99 -12.62 -3.28
CA VAL A 325 12.96 -13.27 -4.59
C VAL A 325 14.38 -13.66 -4.97
N ARG A 326 14.56 -14.94 -5.32
CA ARG A 326 15.81 -15.46 -5.86
C ARG A 326 15.64 -15.85 -7.31
N ILE A 327 16.38 -15.22 -8.21
CA ILE A 327 16.29 -15.46 -9.64
C ILE A 327 16.76 -16.88 -9.98
N GLY A 328 15.90 -17.63 -10.67
CA GLY A 328 16.10 -19.03 -11.01
C GLY A 328 15.55 -20.04 -9.98
N ALA A 329 14.83 -19.59 -8.95
CA ALA A 329 14.06 -20.44 -8.05
C ALA A 329 12.59 -19.99 -7.98
N PRO A 330 11.64 -20.92 -7.77
CA PRO A 330 10.25 -20.57 -7.52
C PRO A 330 10.06 -20.05 -6.10
N VAL A 331 9.17 -19.06 -5.95
CA VAL A 331 8.53 -18.75 -4.68
C VAL A 331 7.20 -19.50 -4.64
N HIS A 332 7.04 -20.38 -3.65
CA HIS A 332 5.80 -21.14 -3.50
C HIS A 332 4.75 -20.29 -2.78
N VAL A 333 3.59 -20.14 -3.41
CA VAL A 333 2.47 -19.37 -2.86
C VAL A 333 1.18 -20.13 -3.08
N ARG A 334 0.50 -20.48 -1.99
CA ARG A 334 -0.84 -21.10 -1.97
C ARG A 334 -0.99 -22.35 -2.85
N GLY A 335 0.05 -23.17 -2.95
CA GLY A 335 0.07 -24.37 -3.79
C GLY A 335 0.40 -24.13 -5.26
N GLY A 336 0.73 -22.89 -5.64
CA GLY A 336 1.34 -22.53 -6.92
C GLY A 336 2.79 -22.07 -6.77
N GLU A 337 3.37 -21.69 -7.89
CA GLU A 337 4.75 -21.20 -7.99
C GLU A 337 4.80 -19.85 -8.69
N LEU A 338 5.62 -18.95 -8.17
CA LEU A 338 5.97 -17.69 -8.81
C LEU A 338 7.44 -17.73 -9.22
N TRP A 339 7.70 -17.47 -10.49
CA TRP A 339 9.03 -17.35 -11.05
C TRP A 339 9.28 -15.91 -11.42
N PHE A 340 10.48 -15.43 -11.11
CA PHE A 340 10.86 -14.05 -11.36
C PHE A 340 12.10 -13.99 -12.25
N ARG A 341 12.18 -12.91 -13.02
CA ARG A 341 13.31 -12.62 -13.90
C ARG A 341 13.56 -11.12 -13.94
N TYR A 342 14.81 -10.73 -14.13
CA TYR A 342 15.13 -9.35 -14.43
C TYR A 342 14.70 -9.00 -15.86
N THR A 343 14.00 -7.89 -16.03
CA THR A 343 13.66 -7.32 -17.34
C THR A 343 14.78 -6.40 -17.83
N LEU A 344 14.67 -5.89 -19.06
CA LEU A 344 15.59 -4.89 -19.59
C LEU A 344 14.97 -3.51 -19.39
N HIS A 345 15.56 -2.71 -18.51
CA HIS A 345 15.05 -1.40 -18.11
C HIS A 345 16.18 -0.50 -17.58
N SER A 346 15.95 0.80 -17.39
CA SER A 346 16.97 1.77 -16.95
C SER A 346 17.41 1.59 -15.51
N ILE A 347 16.54 1.04 -14.68
CA ILE A 347 16.81 0.63 -13.30
C ILE A 347 16.46 -0.86 -13.15
N PRO A 348 16.97 -1.56 -12.11
CA PRO A 348 16.62 -2.95 -11.86
C PRO A 348 15.10 -3.13 -11.78
N ALA A 349 14.55 -3.95 -12.67
CA ALA A 349 13.13 -4.27 -12.75
C ALA A 349 12.90 -5.76 -12.97
N ILE A 350 11.82 -6.30 -12.43
CA ILE A 350 11.49 -7.72 -12.54
C ILE A 350 10.10 -7.98 -13.16
N GLY A 351 10.00 -9.07 -13.91
CA GLY A 351 8.74 -9.66 -14.33
C GLY A 351 8.38 -10.88 -13.48
N VAL A 352 7.10 -11.27 -13.49
CA VAL A 352 6.61 -12.42 -12.73
C VAL A 352 5.83 -13.40 -13.63
N GLU A 353 6.09 -14.68 -13.44
CA GLU A 353 5.38 -15.79 -14.06
C GLU A 353 4.75 -16.65 -12.96
N ALA A 354 3.43 -16.75 -12.96
CA ALA A 354 2.68 -17.54 -11.99
C ALA A 354 2.24 -18.86 -12.62
N PHE A 355 2.43 -19.96 -11.90
CA PHE A 355 1.98 -21.29 -12.28
C PHE A 355 1.05 -21.85 -11.21
N TYR A 356 -0.15 -22.26 -11.61
CA TYR A 356 -1.18 -22.74 -10.70
C TYR A 356 -2.11 -23.72 -11.41
N GLY A 357 -2.39 -24.87 -10.79
CA GLY A 357 -3.32 -25.87 -11.32
C GLY A 357 -3.03 -26.30 -12.77
N GLY A 358 -1.75 -26.39 -13.15
CA GLY A 358 -1.29 -26.76 -14.49
C GLY A 358 -1.42 -25.67 -15.57
N LYS A 359 -1.75 -24.43 -15.18
CA LYS A 359 -1.80 -23.26 -16.07
C LYS A 359 -0.78 -22.21 -15.64
N SER A 360 -0.54 -21.23 -16.51
CA SER A 360 0.39 -20.14 -16.21
C SER A 360 -0.05 -18.77 -16.71
N ILE A 361 0.27 -17.73 -15.94
CA ILE A 361 0.10 -16.31 -16.28
C ILE A 361 1.48 -15.66 -16.28
N ALA A 362 1.80 -14.83 -17.28
CA ALA A 362 2.99 -13.98 -17.27
C ALA A 362 2.61 -12.50 -17.21
N ILE A 363 3.23 -11.77 -16.29
CA ILE A 363 3.22 -10.31 -16.21
C ILE A 363 4.64 -9.86 -16.49
N SER A 364 4.84 -9.12 -17.57
CA SER A 364 6.20 -8.79 -18.03
C SER A 364 7.00 -7.96 -17.03
N GLY A 365 6.32 -7.14 -16.22
CA GLY A 365 6.93 -5.98 -15.57
C GLY A 365 7.37 -4.95 -16.61
N ASP A 366 7.99 -3.86 -16.15
CA ASP A 366 8.47 -2.86 -17.08
C ASP A 366 9.66 -3.39 -17.88
N THR A 367 9.62 -3.31 -19.21
CA THR A 367 10.61 -3.96 -20.07
C THR A 367 10.69 -3.38 -21.48
N LEU A 368 11.91 -3.37 -22.02
CA LEU A 368 12.18 -3.16 -23.43
C LEU A 368 12.30 -4.49 -24.19
N TYR A 369 11.20 -4.99 -24.75
CA TYR A 369 11.26 -6.05 -25.77
C TYR A 369 11.48 -5.44 -27.16
N ASP A 370 12.75 -5.30 -27.52
CA ASP A 370 13.19 -4.85 -28.84
C ASP A 370 14.35 -5.73 -29.35
N PRO A 371 14.08 -6.70 -30.23
CA PRO A 371 15.10 -7.61 -30.76
C PRO A 371 16.30 -6.91 -31.43
N ASP A 372 16.08 -5.75 -32.06
CA ASP A 372 17.14 -5.02 -32.75
C ASP A 372 18.02 -4.27 -31.73
N ARG A 373 17.40 -3.61 -30.75
CA ARG A 373 18.12 -2.95 -29.65
C ARG A 373 18.89 -3.95 -28.78
N VAL A 374 18.28 -5.09 -28.46
CA VAL A 374 18.93 -6.17 -27.70
C VAL A 374 20.16 -6.72 -28.45
N ARG A 375 20.09 -6.81 -29.79
CA ARG A 375 21.25 -7.20 -30.62
C ARG A 375 22.35 -6.13 -30.63
N GLU A 376 21.98 -4.86 -30.68
CA GLU A 376 22.93 -3.74 -30.57
C GLU A 376 23.68 -3.80 -29.23
N MET A 377 22.96 -3.94 -28.12
CA MET A 377 23.55 -4.05 -26.78
C MET A 377 24.49 -5.25 -26.66
N ALA A 378 24.11 -6.41 -27.20
CA ALA A 378 24.98 -7.58 -27.22
C ALA A 378 26.25 -7.36 -28.07
N THR A 379 26.12 -6.69 -29.22
CA THR A 379 27.26 -6.35 -30.09
C THR A 379 28.21 -5.36 -29.42
N ALA A 380 27.67 -4.42 -28.63
CA ALA A 380 28.42 -3.48 -27.82
C ALA A 380 29.04 -4.10 -26.56
N GLY A 381 28.82 -5.38 -26.29
CA GLY A 381 29.36 -6.08 -25.11
C GLY A 381 28.62 -5.77 -23.81
N VAL A 382 27.46 -5.12 -23.87
CA VAL A 382 26.63 -4.79 -22.69
C VAL A 382 25.97 -6.05 -22.14
N LEU A 383 25.58 -7.00 -23.00
CA LEU A 383 24.87 -8.22 -22.62
C LEU A 383 25.75 -9.47 -22.78
N GLY A 384 25.72 -10.35 -21.76
CA GLY A 384 26.24 -11.71 -21.88
C GLY A 384 25.40 -12.58 -22.83
N ARG A 385 25.95 -13.72 -23.28
CA ARG A 385 25.28 -14.60 -24.27
C ARG A 385 23.98 -15.19 -23.72
N GLY A 386 23.98 -15.65 -22.48
CA GLY A 386 22.77 -16.11 -21.78
C GLY A 386 21.72 -15.01 -21.69
N ARG A 387 22.12 -13.81 -21.26
CA ARG A 387 21.25 -12.66 -21.06
C ARG A 387 20.63 -12.18 -22.39
N PHE A 388 21.42 -12.16 -23.46
CA PHE A 388 20.94 -11.90 -24.82
C PHE A 388 19.84 -12.89 -25.23
N ARG A 389 20.05 -14.20 -25.06
CA ARG A 389 19.05 -15.22 -25.46
C ARG A 389 17.74 -15.06 -24.70
N GLU A 390 17.82 -14.72 -23.41
CA GLU A 390 16.66 -14.46 -22.56
C GLU A 390 15.85 -13.27 -23.07
N LEU A 391 16.51 -12.12 -23.31
CA LEU A 391 15.85 -10.87 -23.71
C LEU A 391 15.39 -10.88 -25.17
N TYR A 392 16.06 -11.64 -26.05
CA TYR A 392 15.74 -11.72 -27.47
C TYR A 392 14.48 -12.55 -27.75
N SER A 393 14.15 -13.52 -26.88
CA SER A 393 13.09 -14.49 -27.12
C SER A 393 11.79 -14.10 -26.41
N PHE A 394 10.72 -13.87 -27.18
CA PHE A 394 9.40 -13.60 -26.58
C PHE A 394 8.81 -14.86 -25.91
N ARG A 395 8.37 -14.74 -24.65
CA ARG A 395 7.77 -15.85 -23.89
C ARG A 395 6.28 -16.04 -24.21
N GLY A 396 5.99 -16.47 -25.43
CA GLY A 396 4.61 -16.67 -25.92
C GLY A 396 3.90 -17.94 -25.44
N HIS A 397 4.47 -18.72 -24.53
CA HIS A 397 3.96 -20.07 -24.20
C HIS A 397 2.86 -20.06 -23.12
N HIS A 398 2.74 -19.01 -22.31
CA HIS A 398 1.80 -18.94 -21.18
C HIS A 398 0.32 -18.86 -21.59
N ASN A 399 -0.59 -19.36 -20.75
CA ASN A 399 -2.03 -19.31 -21.01
C ASN A 399 -2.58 -17.89 -21.08
N LEU A 400 -2.00 -16.96 -20.32
CA LEU A 400 -2.34 -15.55 -20.32
C LEU A 400 -1.05 -14.72 -20.19
N ILE A 401 -0.93 -13.65 -20.97
CA ILE A 401 0.24 -12.76 -20.99
C ILE A 401 -0.24 -11.32 -20.88
N LEU A 402 0.20 -10.63 -19.82
CA LEU A 402 0.13 -9.18 -19.68
C LEU A 402 1.53 -8.65 -19.97
N HIS A 403 1.68 -7.91 -21.07
CA HIS A 403 2.97 -7.41 -21.51
C HIS A 403 2.91 -5.89 -21.65
N GLU A 404 3.89 -5.23 -21.04
CA GLU A 404 4.08 -3.80 -21.15
C GLU A 404 4.25 -3.39 -22.61
N ALA A 405 3.53 -2.36 -23.04
CA ALA A 405 3.80 -1.63 -24.26
C ALA A 405 3.87 -0.16 -23.84
N GLY A 406 4.89 0.57 -24.25
CA GLY A 406 5.04 1.95 -23.82
C GLY A 406 5.84 2.79 -24.81
N VAL A 407 6.30 3.95 -24.36
CA VAL A 407 7.04 4.89 -25.20
C VAL A 407 8.52 4.46 -25.29
N PRO A 408 9.07 4.20 -26.49
CA PRO A 408 10.50 3.95 -26.68
C PRO A 408 11.34 5.18 -26.29
N PRO A 409 12.63 5.02 -25.93
CA PRO A 409 13.44 3.80 -26.06
C PRO A 409 13.42 2.89 -24.81
N LEU A 410 12.69 3.25 -23.75
CA LEU A 410 12.73 2.53 -22.48
C LEU A 410 11.74 1.35 -22.42
N HIS A 411 10.60 1.50 -23.08
CA HIS A 411 9.49 0.56 -23.02
C HIS A 411 9.28 -0.18 -24.35
N THR A 412 8.61 -1.33 -24.29
CA THR A 412 8.40 -2.19 -25.46
C THR A 412 7.59 -1.46 -26.55
N PRO A 413 8.10 -1.34 -27.79
CA PRO A 413 7.33 -0.79 -28.89
C PRO A 413 6.18 -1.74 -29.30
N ALA A 414 4.95 -1.23 -29.37
CA ALA A 414 3.79 -2.02 -29.81
C ALA A 414 3.96 -2.61 -31.23
N THR A 415 4.77 -1.98 -32.08
CA THR A 415 5.12 -2.48 -33.42
C THR A 415 5.91 -3.78 -33.40
N ASN A 416 6.71 -4.03 -32.35
CA ASN A 416 7.41 -5.32 -32.18
C ASN A 416 6.44 -6.42 -31.73
N LEU A 417 5.47 -6.09 -30.88
CA LEU A 417 4.42 -7.03 -30.46
C LEU A 417 3.47 -7.38 -31.61
N ALA A 418 3.21 -6.45 -32.53
CA ALA A 418 2.36 -6.69 -33.71
C ALA A 418 2.91 -7.82 -34.61
N LYS A 419 4.23 -8.01 -34.63
CA LYS A 419 4.95 -9.05 -35.41
C LYS A 419 4.79 -10.46 -34.82
N LEU A 420 4.29 -10.60 -33.59
CA LEU A 420 4.07 -11.89 -32.95
C LEU A 420 2.99 -12.71 -33.69
N SER A 421 3.02 -14.03 -33.51
CA SER A 421 2.03 -14.93 -34.12
C SER A 421 0.62 -14.64 -33.62
N SER A 422 -0.39 -14.97 -34.45
CA SER A 422 -1.80 -14.79 -34.07
C SER A 422 -2.19 -15.59 -32.82
N ASP A 423 -1.59 -16.75 -32.61
CA ASP A 423 -1.81 -17.58 -31.41
C ASP A 423 -1.34 -16.89 -30.11
N VAL A 424 -0.14 -16.29 -30.14
CA VAL A 424 0.38 -15.53 -29.00
C VAL A 424 -0.48 -14.29 -28.76
N LYS A 425 -0.84 -13.55 -29.81
CA LYS A 425 -1.65 -12.33 -29.69
C LYS A 425 -3.04 -12.57 -29.09
N LYS A 426 -3.64 -13.76 -29.30
CA LYS A 426 -4.92 -14.15 -28.65
C LYS A 426 -4.83 -14.25 -27.12
N ARG A 427 -3.64 -14.54 -26.58
CA ARG A 427 -3.37 -14.67 -25.15
C ARG A 427 -2.69 -13.44 -24.55
N LEU A 428 -2.29 -12.50 -25.40
CA LEU A 428 -1.61 -11.26 -25.05
C LEU A 428 -2.60 -10.13 -24.79
N PHE A 429 -2.36 -9.39 -23.71
CA PHE A 429 -3.00 -8.14 -23.36
C PHE A 429 -1.92 -7.09 -23.07
N LEU A 430 -2.09 -5.91 -23.67
CA LEU A 430 -1.15 -4.80 -23.50
C LEU A 430 -1.49 -4.01 -22.23
N VAL A 431 -0.44 -3.64 -21.50
CA VAL A 431 -0.50 -2.78 -20.30
C VAL A 431 0.55 -1.68 -20.45
N HIS A 432 0.52 -0.68 -19.57
CA HIS A 432 1.39 0.52 -19.64
C HIS A 432 1.24 1.38 -20.90
N ILE A 433 0.11 1.25 -21.59
CA ILE A 433 -0.21 1.98 -22.83
C ILE A 433 -1.59 2.60 -22.72
N ALA A 434 -1.73 3.86 -23.15
CA ALA A 434 -3.06 4.44 -23.27
C ALA A 434 -3.82 3.76 -24.42
N GLU A 435 -5.11 3.47 -24.23
CA GLU A 435 -5.93 2.73 -25.20
C GLU A 435 -5.91 3.37 -26.60
N LYS A 436 -5.89 4.71 -26.66
CA LYS A 436 -5.80 5.50 -27.90
C LYS A 436 -4.52 5.25 -28.70
N ASP A 437 -3.45 4.79 -28.06
CA ASP A 437 -2.11 4.62 -28.64
C ASP A 437 -1.86 3.16 -29.09
N VAL A 438 -2.80 2.26 -28.82
CA VAL A 438 -2.72 0.86 -29.30
C VAL A 438 -2.94 0.83 -30.82
N PRO A 439 -2.03 0.22 -31.60
CA PRO A 439 -2.20 0.11 -33.05
C PRO A 439 -3.48 -0.66 -33.41
N LYS A 440 -4.27 -0.09 -34.32
CA LYS A 440 -5.50 -0.72 -34.82
C LYS A 440 -5.18 -1.84 -35.81
N ASP A 441 -6.09 -2.79 -35.92
CA ASP A 441 -6.10 -3.85 -36.96
C ASP A 441 -4.89 -4.80 -36.99
N VAL A 442 -4.08 -4.86 -35.92
CA VAL A 442 -2.92 -5.78 -35.81
C VAL A 442 -3.13 -6.95 -34.85
N GLY A 443 -4.33 -7.07 -34.26
CA GLY A 443 -4.71 -8.13 -33.34
C GLY A 443 -4.18 -7.97 -31.90
N LEU A 444 -3.63 -6.81 -31.56
CA LEU A 444 -3.27 -6.45 -30.19
C LEU A 444 -4.48 -5.87 -29.46
N ARG A 445 -4.55 -6.10 -28.14
CA ARG A 445 -5.67 -5.65 -27.30
C ARG A 445 -5.12 -5.04 -26.01
N PRO A 446 -5.55 -3.82 -25.62
CA PRO A 446 -5.27 -3.33 -24.28
C PRO A 446 -6.00 -4.17 -23.24
N ALA A 447 -5.41 -4.31 -22.07
CA ALA A 447 -6.10 -4.86 -20.91
C ALA A 447 -7.16 -3.88 -20.41
N LYS A 448 -8.34 -4.39 -20.07
CA LYS A 448 -9.42 -3.55 -19.50
C LYS A 448 -9.29 -3.46 -17.99
N VAL A 449 -9.42 -2.26 -17.46
CA VAL A 449 -9.31 -1.96 -16.03
C VAL A 449 -10.63 -2.26 -15.33
N GLY A 450 -10.58 -2.95 -14.19
CA GLY A 450 -11.74 -3.17 -13.31
C GLY A 450 -12.03 -4.64 -12.99
N ILE A 451 -12.71 -4.87 -11.86
CA ILE A 451 -13.06 -6.22 -11.37
C ILE A 451 -14.08 -6.93 -12.28
N GLU A 452 -14.88 -6.17 -13.01
CA GLU A 452 -15.81 -6.64 -14.04
C GLU A 452 -15.08 -7.20 -15.27
N HIS A 453 -13.78 -6.94 -15.38
CA HIS A 453 -12.92 -7.36 -16.48
C HIS A 453 -11.82 -8.32 -16.05
N THR A 454 -11.96 -8.94 -14.87
CA THR A 454 -11.03 -9.97 -14.39
C THR A 454 -10.84 -11.06 -15.43
N LEU A 455 -9.58 -11.25 -15.84
CA LEU A 455 -9.14 -12.29 -16.77
C LEU A 455 -9.00 -13.60 -15.98
N ARG A 456 -10.00 -14.47 -16.11
CA ARG A 456 -10.05 -15.76 -15.40
C ARG A 456 -9.34 -16.85 -16.20
N VAL A 457 -8.63 -17.73 -15.51
CA VAL A 457 -7.96 -18.89 -16.09
C VAL A 457 -8.47 -20.13 -15.36
N ASP A 458 -9.21 -20.97 -16.06
CA ASP A 458 -9.76 -22.19 -15.47
C ASP A 458 -8.65 -23.18 -15.13
N VAL A 459 -8.62 -23.59 -13.86
CA VAL A 459 -7.59 -24.43 -13.26
C VAL A 459 -8.22 -25.58 -12.49
N SER A 460 -7.48 -26.67 -12.36
CA SER A 460 -7.81 -27.69 -11.36
C SER A 460 -7.23 -27.28 -10.01
N PRO A 461 -7.93 -27.56 -8.89
CA PRO A 461 -7.38 -27.32 -7.56
C PRO A 461 -6.02 -28.03 -7.40
N PRO A 462 -5.01 -27.36 -6.80
CA PRO A 462 -3.74 -28.02 -6.49
C PRO A 462 -3.94 -29.10 -5.42
N GLU A 463 -2.96 -30.00 -5.30
CA GLU A 463 -3.02 -31.21 -4.43
C GLU A 463 -3.53 -30.94 -3.00
N TYR A 464 -3.18 -29.80 -2.42
CA TYR A 464 -3.58 -29.38 -1.07
C TYR A 464 -4.41 -28.08 -1.04
N GLY A 465 -5.00 -27.68 -2.16
CA GLY A 465 -5.62 -26.36 -2.32
C GLY A 465 -6.73 -26.04 -1.31
N GLU A 466 -7.60 -27.01 -1.02
CA GLU A 466 -8.70 -26.82 -0.06
C GLU A 466 -8.18 -26.62 1.37
N ALA A 467 -7.20 -27.42 1.79
CA ALA A 467 -6.59 -27.30 3.11
C ALA A 467 -5.85 -25.96 3.27
N ILE A 468 -5.12 -25.53 2.23
CA ILE A 468 -4.47 -24.22 2.20
C ILE A 468 -5.51 -23.10 2.32
N ALA A 469 -6.59 -23.14 1.53
CA ALA A 469 -7.61 -22.10 1.56
C ALA A 469 -8.31 -22.00 2.93
N LEU A 470 -8.56 -23.14 3.58
CA LEU A 470 -9.12 -23.18 4.94
C LEU A 470 -8.15 -22.58 5.97
N LEU A 471 -6.87 -22.96 5.92
CA LEU A 471 -5.86 -22.41 6.83
C LEU A 471 -5.62 -20.91 6.60
N ASP A 472 -5.64 -20.45 5.34
CA ASP A 472 -5.57 -19.03 5.01
C ASP A 472 -6.75 -18.25 5.57
N ALA A 473 -7.98 -18.80 5.48
CA ALA A 473 -9.17 -18.17 6.07
C ALA A 473 -9.06 -18.04 7.58
N VAL A 474 -8.50 -19.04 8.25
CA VAL A 474 -8.28 -19.06 9.70
C VAL A 474 -7.18 -18.08 10.10
N ALA A 475 -6.12 -17.96 9.30
CA ALA A 475 -5.03 -17.02 9.55
C ALA A 475 -5.46 -15.53 9.46
N MET A 476 -6.57 -15.23 8.76
CA MET A 476 -7.17 -13.90 8.73
C MET A 476 -7.85 -13.49 10.04
N VAL A 477 -8.18 -14.46 10.90
CA VAL A 477 -8.78 -14.24 12.21
C VAL A 477 -7.67 -13.97 13.22
N ASP A 478 -7.71 -12.80 13.83
CA ASP A 478 -6.68 -12.24 14.70
C ASP A 478 -6.29 -13.15 15.87
N PHE A 479 -7.28 -13.75 16.55
CA PHE A 479 -7.02 -14.65 17.67
C PHE A 479 -6.67 -16.09 17.25
N LEU A 480 -6.83 -16.46 15.98
CA LEU A 480 -6.49 -17.79 15.44
C LEU A 480 -5.21 -17.80 14.61
N ARG A 481 -4.61 -16.64 14.32
CA ARG A 481 -3.44 -16.52 13.45
C ARG A 481 -2.26 -17.42 13.83
N ASP A 482 -1.99 -17.56 15.12
CA ASP A 482 -0.86 -18.36 15.63
C ASP A 482 -1.29 -19.76 16.09
N LEU A 483 -2.32 -20.34 15.46
CA LEU A 483 -2.84 -21.64 15.83
C LEU A 483 -1.73 -22.71 15.73
N PRO A 484 -1.39 -23.42 16.83
CA PRO A 484 -0.37 -24.46 16.77
C PRO A 484 -0.72 -25.53 15.75
N LEU A 485 0.28 -26.12 15.08
CA LEU A 485 0.07 -27.12 14.02
C LEU A 485 -0.83 -28.29 14.47
N SER A 486 -0.69 -28.73 15.73
CA SER A 486 -1.54 -29.78 16.30
C SER A 486 -3.02 -29.39 16.34
N ARG A 487 -3.32 -28.12 16.62
CA ARG A 487 -4.67 -27.54 16.62
C ARG A 487 -5.16 -27.22 15.21
N ALA A 488 -4.29 -26.74 14.32
CA ALA A 488 -4.62 -26.57 12.90
C ALA A 488 -5.03 -27.90 12.26
N ARG A 489 -4.34 -29.00 12.59
CA ARG A 489 -4.73 -30.34 12.14
C ARG A 489 -6.09 -30.77 12.69
N GLN A 490 -6.40 -30.49 13.95
CA GLN A 490 -7.74 -30.74 14.52
C GLN A 490 -8.80 -29.91 13.80
N LEU A 491 -8.51 -28.65 13.53
CA LEU A 491 -9.40 -27.75 12.81
C LEU A 491 -9.74 -28.28 11.40
N LEU A 492 -8.76 -28.77 10.66
CA LEU A 492 -8.97 -29.40 9.35
C LEU A 492 -9.92 -30.60 9.39
N GLN A 493 -10.12 -31.24 10.55
CA GLN A 493 -11.02 -32.39 10.70
C GLN A 493 -12.47 -32.00 11.01
N VAL A 494 -12.69 -30.79 11.56
CA VAL A 494 -14.00 -30.36 12.11
C VAL A 494 -14.60 -29.15 11.40
N ALA A 495 -13.78 -28.36 10.72
CA ALA A 495 -14.24 -27.19 9.97
C ALA A 495 -15.01 -27.62 8.71
N ARG A 496 -16.14 -26.95 8.46
CA ARG A 496 -17.02 -27.21 7.32
C ARG A 496 -17.18 -25.96 6.48
N ARG A 497 -17.05 -26.09 5.16
CA ARG A 497 -17.32 -24.99 4.23
C ARG A 497 -18.80 -24.95 3.88
N ILE A 498 -19.42 -23.78 3.97
CA ILE A 498 -20.85 -23.57 3.72
C ILE A 498 -21.00 -22.43 2.71
N ARG A 499 -21.80 -22.65 1.66
CA ARG A 499 -22.19 -21.61 0.72
C ARG A 499 -23.68 -21.34 0.82
N LEU A 500 -24.04 -20.08 0.96
CA LEU A 500 -25.43 -19.66 1.15
C LEU A 500 -25.76 -18.54 0.15
N PRO A 501 -26.97 -18.57 -0.45
CA PRO A 501 -27.41 -17.52 -1.36
C PRO A 501 -27.69 -16.21 -0.60
N GLN A 502 -27.78 -15.11 -1.35
CA GLN A 502 -28.24 -13.83 -0.83
C GLN A 502 -29.62 -13.96 -0.17
N GLY A 503 -29.80 -13.27 0.96
CA GLY A 503 -31.03 -13.22 1.74
C GLY A 503 -31.16 -14.34 2.78
N GLU A 504 -30.30 -15.36 2.72
CA GLU A 504 -30.35 -16.48 3.66
C GLU A 504 -30.00 -16.04 5.08
N ARG A 505 -30.79 -16.48 6.06
CA ARG A 505 -30.53 -16.20 7.48
C ARG A 505 -29.60 -17.26 8.05
N ILE A 506 -28.37 -16.84 8.37
CA ILE A 506 -27.30 -17.72 8.85
C ILE A 506 -27.44 -17.97 10.35
N VAL A 507 -27.81 -16.93 11.11
CA VAL A 507 -28.04 -16.98 12.56
C VAL A 507 -29.34 -16.26 12.86
N THR A 508 -30.12 -16.81 13.80
CA THR A 508 -31.39 -16.22 14.24
C THR A 508 -31.29 -15.70 15.68
N GLN A 509 -31.70 -14.45 15.91
CA GLN A 509 -31.75 -13.84 17.24
C GLN A 509 -32.60 -14.68 18.20
N GLY A 510 -32.16 -14.78 19.46
CA GLY A 510 -32.84 -15.54 20.52
C GLY A 510 -32.62 -17.06 20.49
N THR A 511 -31.98 -17.59 19.43
CA THR A 511 -31.66 -19.02 19.35
C THR A 511 -30.39 -19.37 20.14
N ARG A 512 -30.17 -20.66 20.42
CA ARG A 512 -28.96 -21.15 21.08
C ARG A 512 -27.74 -21.02 20.15
N GLY A 513 -26.59 -20.62 20.69
CA GLY A 513 -25.31 -20.69 19.98
C GLY A 513 -24.83 -22.13 19.75
N ASP A 514 -24.71 -22.50 18.48
CA ASP A 514 -24.41 -23.84 17.98
C ASP A 514 -23.10 -23.93 17.18
N ALA A 515 -22.71 -22.86 16.49
CA ALA A 515 -21.47 -22.80 15.71
C ALA A 515 -20.82 -21.40 15.69
N PHE A 516 -19.53 -21.40 15.35
CA PHE A 516 -18.71 -20.24 15.03
C PHE A 516 -18.50 -20.16 13.52
N TYR A 517 -18.49 -18.94 12.97
CA TYR A 517 -18.43 -18.72 11.52
C TYR A 517 -17.32 -17.73 11.14
N ILE A 518 -16.58 -18.05 10.07
CA ILE A 518 -15.59 -17.17 9.43
C ILE A 518 -16.11 -16.87 8.02
N VAL A 519 -16.13 -15.59 7.63
CA VAL A 519 -16.49 -15.18 6.27
C VAL A 519 -15.28 -15.35 5.36
N VAL A 520 -15.40 -16.23 4.36
CA VAL A 520 -14.36 -16.44 3.33
C VAL A 520 -14.58 -15.51 2.14
N ASN A 521 -15.83 -15.36 1.71
CA ASN A 521 -16.24 -14.47 0.63
C ASN A 521 -17.68 -13.98 0.83
N GLY A 522 -17.98 -12.80 0.29
CA GLY A 522 -19.30 -12.16 0.38
C GLY A 522 -19.48 -11.30 1.62
N HIS A 523 -20.69 -10.75 1.78
CA HIS A 523 -21.06 -9.85 2.86
C HIS A 523 -22.22 -10.42 3.68
N VAL A 524 -22.17 -10.23 5.00
CA VAL A 524 -23.26 -10.58 5.92
C VAL A 524 -23.63 -9.40 6.81
N ASP A 525 -24.92 -9.15 6.96
CA ASP A 525 -25.45 -8.08 7.80
C ASP A 525 -25.83 -8.60 9.18
N VAL A 526 -25.41 -7.89 10.22
CA VAL A 526 -25.80 -8.15 11.61
C VAL A 526 -26.97 -7.23 11.96
N VAL A 527 -28.13 -7.82 12.26
CA VAL A 527 -29.38 -7.10 12.50
C VAL A 527 -29.90 -7.44 13.89
N ARG A 528 -30.16 -6.44 14.74
CA ARG A 528 -30.74 -6.64 16.07
C ARG A 528 -32.03 -5.85 16.17
N ASP A 529 -33.12 -6.53 16.57
CA ASP A 529 -34.43 -5.90 16.73
C ASP A 529 -34.89 -5.13 15.47
N GLY A 530 -34.54 -5.64 14.28
CA GLY A 530 -34.83 -5.02 12.99
C GLY A 530 -33.90 -3.87 12.59
N VAL A 531 -32.95 -3.48 13.44
CA VAL A 531 -31.96 -2.44 13.16
C VAL A 531 -30.65 -3.06 12.72
N MET A 532 -30.17 -2.68 11.53
CA MET A 532 -28.85 -3.08 11.04
C MET A 532 -27.76 -2.43 11.91
N LEU A 533 -26.92 -3.26 12.53
CA LEU A 533 -25.84 -2.80 13.40
C LEU A 533 -24.53 -2.61 12.62
N LYS A 534 -24.19 -3.55 11.73
CA LYS A 534 -22.96 -3.56 10.94
C LYS A 534 -22.98 -4.67 9.87
N THR A 535 -22.11 -4.54 8.89
CA THR A 535 -21.83 -5.54 7.86
C THR A 535 -20.44 -6.14 8.07
N TYR A 536 -20.33 -7.46 7.92
CA TYR A 536 -19.06 -8.20 7.91
C TYR A 536 -18.72 -8.66 6.49
N GLN A 537 -17.42 -8.75 6.21
CA GLN A 537 -16.87 -9.15 4.90
C GLN A 537 -15.80 -10.23 5.07
N ALA A 538 -15.16 -10.65 3.98
CA ALA A 538 -14.12 -11.67 4.01
C ALA A 538 -13.00 -11.36 5.04
N GLY A 539 -12.71 -12.34 5.89
CA GLY A 539 -11.76 -12.24 7.01
C GLY A 539 -12.35 -11.74 8.32
N ASP A 540 -13.65 -11.39 8.36
CA ASP A 540 -14.40 -11.21 9.60
C ASP A 540 -15.00 -12.54 10.08
N TYR A 541 -15.47 -12.55 11.33
CA TYR A 541 -16.08 -13.72 11.96
C TYR A 541 -17.25 -13.33 12.86
N PHE A 542 -18.10 -14.29 13.19
CA PHE A 542 -19.20 -14.09 14.12
C PHE A 542 -19.62 -15.38 14.84
N GLY A 543 -20.38 -15.17 15.91
CA GLY A 543 -21.01 -16.22 16.68
C GLY A 543 -20.25 -16.64 17.93
N GLU A 544 -19.05 -16.11 18.15
CA GLU A 544 -18.18 -16.37 19.29
C GLU A 544 -18.86 -16.11 20.64
N ARG A 545 -19.61 -15.01 20.76
CA ARG A 545 -20.20 -14.58 22.03
C ARG A 545 -21.16 -15.61 22.62
N ALA A 546 -22.06 -16.15 21.79
CA ALA A 546 -23.04 -17.15 22.23
C ALA A 546 -22.38 -18.47 22.64
N LEU A 547 -21.19 -18.77 22.10
CA LEU A 547 -20.44 -19.97 22.48
C LEU A 547 -19.70 -19.78 23.81
N ILE A 548 -19.12 -18.61 24.04
CA ILE A 548 -18.31 -18.30 25.22
C ILE A 548 -19.19 -18.04 26.46
N LEU A 549 -20.22 -17.20 26.34
CA LEU A 549 -21.10 -16.87 27.47
C LEU A 549 -22.20 -17.91 27.70
N ALA A 550 -22.36 -18.86 26.78
CA ALA A 550 -23.49 -19.78 26.76
C ALA A 550 -24.87 -19.08 26.76
N GLU A 551 -24.93 -17.89 26.16
CA GLU A 551 -26.14 -17.06 26.03
C GLU A 551 -26.81 -17.23 24.66
N PRO A 552 -28.10 -16.84 24.51
CA PRO A 552 -28.76 -16.79 23.21
C PRO A 552 -28.07 -15.83 22.23
N ARG A 553 -28.28 -16.04 20.93
CA ARG A 553 -27.84 -15.13 19.86
C ARG A 553 -28.48 -13.76 20.05
N MET A 554 -27.67 -12.70 20.09
CA MET A 554 -28.17 -11.33 20.30
C MET A 554 -28.74 -10.65 19.05
N ALA A 555 -28.41 -11.15 17.88
CA ALA A 555 -28.74 -10.54 16.60
C ALA A 555 -28.92 -11.64 15.55
N ASP A 556 -29.73 -11.32 14.54
CA ASP A 556 -29.77 -12.05 13.28
C ASP A 556 -28.47 -11.77 12.51
N VAL A 557 -28.02 -12.76 11.74
CA VAL A 557 -26.97 -12.58 10.74
C VAL A 557 -27.51 -13.07 9.41
N VAL A 558 -27.55 -12.21 8.40
CA VAL A 558 -28.21 -12.45 7.10
C VAL A 558 -27.20 -12.25 5.97
N ALA A 559 -27.22 -13.15 4.98
CA ALA A 559 -26.38 -13.04 3.80
C ALA A 559 -26.83 -11.83 2.94
N GLN A 560 -25.99 -10.81 2.83
CA GLN A 560 -26.26 -9.63 1.99
C GLN A 560 -25.94 -9.91 0.52
N THR A 561 -24.97 -10.79 0.26
CA THR A 561 -24.63 -11.35 -1.06
C THR A 561 -24.68 -12.87 -1.00
N GLU A 562 -24.34 -13.58 -2.09
CA GLU A 562 -23.88 -14.97 -1.93
C GLU A 562 -22.65 -14.98 -1.01
N VAL A 563 -22.61 -15.91 -0.06
CA VAL A 563 -21.54 -16.00 0.94
C VAL A 563 -20.92 -17.38 0.97
N ASP A 564 -19.62 -17.40 1.19
CA ASP A 564 -18.83 -18.60 1.47
C ASP A 564 -18.27 -18.48 2.88
N LEU A 565 -18.57 -19.45 3.73
CA LEU A 565 -18.27 -19.44 5.16
C LEU A 565 -17.50 -20.70 5.55
N ILE A 566 -16.65 -20.57 6.56
CA ILE A 566 -16.20 -21.72 7.35
C ILE A 566 -17.01 -21.75 8.64
N ALA A 567 -17.63 -22.88 8.94
CA ALA A 567 -18.35 -23.12 10.18
C ALA A 567 -17.63 -24.17 11.04
N ILE A 568 -17.59 -23.93 12.35
CA ILE A 568 -17.05 -24.85 13.35
C ILE A 568 -18.09 -25.00 14.45
N ASP A 569 -18.52 -26.23 14.71
CA ASP A 569 -19.55 -26.48 15.72
C ASP A 569 -19.04 -26.20 17.13
N ARG A 570 -19.94 -25.83 18.04
CA ARG A 570 -19.61 -25.45 19.42
C ARG A 570 -18.76 -26.50 20.13
N ASP A 571 -19.15 -27.76 19.97
CA ASP A 571 -18.54 -28.89 20.66
C ASP A 571 -17.13 -29.18 20.13
N ASP A 572 -16.77 -28.67 18.95
CA ASP A 572 -15.42 -28.72 18.39
C ASP A 572 -14.63 -27.43 18.65
N PHE A 573 -15.29 -26.27 18.56
CA PHE A 573 -14.68 -24.95 18.73
C PHE A 573 -14.13 -24.74 20.15
N LEU A 574 -14.89 -25.07 21.19
CA LEU A 574 -14.43 -24.86 22.58
C LEU A 574 -13.22 -25.73 22.93
N PRO A 575 -13.16 -27.04 22.58
CA PRO A 575 -11.95 -27.84 22.76
C PRO A 575 -10.73 -27.37 21.98
N LEU A 576 -10.90 -26.77 20.80
CA LEU A 576 -9.80 -26.18 20.02
C LEU A 576 -9.11 -25.05 20.80
N LEU A 577 -9.87 -24.23 21.51
CA LEU A 577 -9.36 -23.07 22.24
C LEU A 577 -8.98 -23.37 23.70
N ARG A 578 -9.43 -24.49 24.27
CA ARG A 578 -9.24 -24.81 25.69
C ARG A 578 -7.77 -24.76 26.11
N GLY A 579 -7.50 -24.01 27.18
CA GLY A 579 -6.16 -23.87 27.78
C GLY A 579 -5.19 -23.02 26.96
N SER A 580 -5.68 -22.23 26.01
CA SER A 580 -4.86 -21.36 25.15
C SER A 580 -5.05 -19.88 25.46
N GLU A 581 -4.08 -19.05 25.08
CA GLU A 581 -4.20 -17.59 25.09
C GLU A 581 -5.30 -17.09 24.14
N MET A 582 -5.64 -17.87 23.11
CA MET A 582 -6.72 -17.53 22.16
C MET A 582 -8.07 -17.44 22.87
N LEU A 583 -8.34 -18.37 23.81
CA LEU A 583 -9.57 -18.34 24.60
C LEU A 583 -9.62 -17.09 25.49
N LYS A 584 -8.51 -16.75 26.16
CA LYS A 584 -8.43 -15.55 27.02
C LYS A 584 -8.64 -14.27 26.22
N ARG A 585 -8.08 -14.17 25.02
CA ARG A 585 -8.31 -13.04 24.09
C ARG A 585 -9.77 -12.91 23.69
N LEU A 586 -10.40 -14.05 23.37
CA LEU A 586 -11.80 -14.08 23.00
C LEU A 586 -12.72 -13.69 24.17
N GLU A 587 -12.43 -14.15 25.38
CA GLU A 587 -13.14 -13.76 26.60
C GLU A 587 -13.00 -12.26 26.90
N ARG A 588 -11.80 -11.68 26.74
CA ARG A 588 -11.57 -10.23 26.85
C ARG A 588 -12.39 -9.46 25.83
N LEU A 589 -12.32 -9.85 24.56
CA LEU A 589 -13.07 -9.22 23.47
C LEU A 589 -14.58 -9.20 23.73
N VAL A 590 -15.15 -10.30 24.21
CA VAL A 590 -16.58 -10.39 24.50
C VAL A 590 -16.98 -9.41 25.61
N ARG A 591 -16.18 -9.27 26.68
CA ARG A 591 -16.46 -8.33 27.78
C ARG A 591 -16.37 -6.87 27.32
N VAL A 592 -15.31 -6.52 26.60
CA VAL A 592 -15.02 -5.15 26.16
C VAL A 592 -16.06 -4.64 25.14
N ARG A 593 -16.65 -5.52 24.34
CA ARG A 593 -17.73 -5.17 23.40
C ARG A 593 -19.00 -4.69 24.11
N ASP A 594 -19.32 -5.23 25.28
CA ASP A 594 -20.51 -4.84 26.05
C ASP A 594 -20.32 -3.46 26.72
N GLU A 595 -19.08 -2.96 26.81
CA GLU A 595 -18.70 -1.71 27.49
C GLU A 595 -18.49 -0.50 26.55
N GLY A 596 -18.90 -0.60 25.28
CA GLY A 596 -18.88 0.54 24.34
C GLY A 596 -17.49 0.97 23.85
N ALA A 597 -16.51 0.05 23.85
CA ALA A 597 -15.17 0.34 23.36
C ALA A 597 -15.13 0.72 21.87
N TRP A 598 -16.08 0.23 21.07
CA TRP A 598 -16.11 0.49 19.63
C TRP A 598 -16.34 1.98 19.34
N GLU A 599 -17.33 2.56 20.00
CA GLU A 599 -17.68 3.98 19.91
C GLU A 599 -16.52 4.84 20.42
N LEU A 600 -15.90 4.43 21.52
CA LEU A 600 -14.77 5.15 22.10
C LEU A 600 -13.54 5.18 21.18
N ILE A 601 -13.19 4.02 20.58
CA ILE A 601 -12.13 3.94 19.56
C ILE A 601 -12.48 4.84 18.36
N GLY A 602 -13.75 4.86 17.96
CA GLY A 602 -14.25 5.69 16.86
C GLY A 602 -14.13 7.20 17.09
N GLN A 603 -14.10 7.66 18.33
CA GLN A 603 -14.01 9.08 18.69
C GLN A 603 -12.58 9.64 18.65
N ASN A 604 -11.57 8.77 18.67
CA ASN A 604 -10.17 9.16 18.70
C ASN A 604 -9.66 9.64 17.33
N SER A 605 -8.84 10.70 17.27
CA SER A 605 -8.32 11.27 16.01
C SER A 605 -7.47 10.30 15.17
N VAL A 606 -6.77 9.36 15.81
CA VAL A 606 -5.91 8.38 15.13
C VAL A 606 -6.64 7.04 15.03
N LEU A 607 -7.11 6.51 16.16
CA LEU A 607 -7.76 5.19 16.21
C LEU A 607 -9.15 5.18 15.54
N GLY A 608 -9.77 6.34 15.35
CA GLY A 608 -11.04 6.45 14.63
C GLY A 608 -10.95 5.96 13.19
N SER A 609 -9.77 6.10 12.58
CA SER A 609 -9.47 5.67 11.20
C SER A 609 -9.25 4.16 11.03
N LEU A 610 -9.25 3.39 12.13
CA LEU A 610 -9.07 1.95 12.09
C LEU A 610 -10.23 1.27 11.35
N THR A 611 -9.89 0.25 10.55
CA THR A 611 -10.89 -0.63 9.95
C THR A 611 -11.59 -1.48 11.01
N SER A 612 -12.75 -2.06 10.67
CA SER A 612 -13.52 -2.93 11.56
C SER A 612 -12.68 -4.08 12.17
N SER A 613 -11.77 -4.65 11.38
CA SER A 613 -10.87 -5.69 11.87
C SER A 613 -9.82 -5.14 12.82
N GLN A 614 -9.24 -3.98 12.55
CA GLN A 614 -8.21 -3.40 13.42
C GLN A 614 -8.83 -2.96 14.76
N LYS A 615 -10.05 -2.43 14.74
CA LYS A 615 -10.84 -2.14 15.95
C LYS A 615 -11.09 -3.41 16.75
N THR A 616 -11.50 -4.50 16.08
CA THR A 616 -11.71 -5.81 16.73
C THR A 616 -10.43 -6.35 17.35
N GLN A 617 -9.30 -6.25 16.63
CA GLN A 617 -8.00 -6.68 17.14
C GLN A 617 -7.59 -5.89 18.37
N LEU A 618 -7.73 -4.55 18.35
CA LEU A 618 -7.45 -3.70 19.50
C LEU A 618 -8.35 -4.05 20.69
N GLN A 619 -9.66 -4.25 20.46
CA GLN A 619 -10.61 -4.67 21.50
C GLN A 619 -10.20 -5.98 22.19
N SER A 620 -9.61 -6.93 21.46
CA SER A 620 -9.13 -8.19 22.05
C SER A 620 -7.95 -8.01 23.02
N ALA A 621 -7.26 -6.88 22.93
CA ALA A 621 -6.12 -6.52 23.77
C ALA A 621 -6.50 -5.63 24.97
N LEU A 622 -7.67 -4.98 24.95
CA LEU A 622 -8.12 -4.06 26.01
C LEU A 622 -8.55 -4.82 27.28
N SER A 623 -8.30 -4.21 28.44
CA SER A 623 -8.83 -4.62 29.73
C SER A 623 -9.31 -3.40 30.51
N ALA A 624 -10.56 -3.40 30.99
CA ALA A 624 -11.10 -2.30 31.77
C ALA A 624 -10.49 -2.28 33.18
N ILE A 625 -10.06 -1.10 33.63
CA ILE A 625 -9.51 -0.86 34.97
C ILE A 625 -10.09 0.42 35.59
N GLU A 626 -10.12 0.48 36.91
CA GLU A 626 -10.45 1.67 37.69
C GLU A 626 -9.19 2.20 38.39
N VAL A 627 -9.02 3.51 38.37
CA VAL A 627 -7.82 4.20 38.84
C VAL A 627 -8.23 5.35 39.77
N PRO A 628 -7.75 5.41 41.02
CA PRO A 628 -8.12 6.47 41.94
C PRO A 628 -7.44 7.81 41.56
N ALA A 629 -8.00 8.92 42.03
CA ALA A 629 -7.41 10.24 41.85
C ALA A 629 -6.01 10.30 42.52
N GLY A 630 -5.03 10.82 41.80
CA GLY A 630 -3.64 10.93 42.23
C GLY A 630 -2.77 9.71 41.91
N GLU A 631 -3.35 8.60 41.42
CA GLU A 631 -2.57 7.42 41.04
C GLU A 631 -1.63 7.73 39.88
N VAL A 632 -0.38 7.32 40.01
CA VAL A 632 0.65 7.52 38.98
C VAL A 632 0.70 6.28 38.09
N LEU A 633 0.29 6.41 36.83
CA LEU A 633 0.32 5.32 35.86
C LEU A 633 1.77 4.98 35.45
N TRP A 634 2.61 6.00 35.24
CA TRP A 634 4.06 5.83 35.16
C TRP A 634 4.81 7.13 35.44
N GLN A 635 6.05 6.99 35.91
CA GLN A 635 6.96 8.12 36.12
C GLN A 635 7.94 8.29 34.96
N ARG A 636 8.45 9.50 34.78
CA ARG A 636 9.56 9.75 33.87
C ARG A 636 10.75 8.87 34.24
N GLY A 637 11.37 8.27 33.23
CA GLY A 637 12.53 7.40 33.38
C GLY A 637 12.18 5.95 33.76
N SER A 638 10.93 5.66 34.12
CA SER A 638 10.45 4.29 34.34
C SER A 638 10.24 3.55 33.02
N THR A 639 10.06 2.24 33.05
CA THR A 639 9.68 1.46 31.86
C THR A 639 8.17 1.28 31.91
N PRO A 640 7.39 1.96 31.06
CA PRO A 640 5.95 1.78 31.04
C PRO A 640 5.63 0.36 30.57
N ASP A 641 4.61 -0.24 31.18
CA ASP A 641 4.14 -1.61 30.92
C ASP A 641 2.78 -1.65 30.20
N ALA A 642 2.08 -0.52 30.11
CA ALA A 642 0.81 -0.41 29.41
C ALA A 642 0.58 0.96 28.75
N ALA A 643 -0.37 0.99 27.81
CA ALA A 643 -1.00 2.21 27.30
C ALA A 643 -2.49 2.24 27.71
N TYR A 644 -3.11 3.42 27.67
CA TYR A 644 -4.44 3.62 28.22
C TYR A 644 -5.35 4.40 27.26
N LEU A 645 -6.58 3.92 27.09
CA LEU A 645 -7.66 4.65 26.42
C LEU A 645 -8.66 5.11 27.49
N VAL A 646 -8.89 6.42 27.58
CA VAL A 646 -9.70 7.02 28.65
C VAL A 646 -11.19 6.79 28.38
N ILE A 647 -11.87 6.06 29.28
CA ILE A 647 -13.33 5.88 29.22
C ILE A 647 -14.00 7.06 29.93
N GLU A 648 -13.57 7.35 31.16
CA GLU A 648 -14.07 8.41 32.03
C GLU A 648 -12.94 8.94 32.93
N GLY A 649 -13.03 10.21 33.33
CA GLY A 649 -12.02 10.90 34.15
C GLY A 649 -11.01 11.70 33.33
N THR A 650 -10.01 12.24 34.02
CA THR A 650 -8.96 13.09 33.45
C THR A 650 -7.58 12.57 33.82
N LEU A 651 -6.73 12.37 32.81
CA LEU A 651 -5.30 12.07 33.00
C LEU A 651 -4.46 13.33 32.75
N ARG A 652 -3.40 13.48 33.53
CA ARG A 652 -2.41 14.56 33.40
C ARG A 652 -1.10 13.98 32.87
N VAL A 653 -0.62 14.52 31.75
CA VAL A 653 0.61 14.11 31.08
C VAL A 653 1.65 15.22 31.20
N GLU A 654 2.77 14.93 31.87
CA GLU A 654 3.84 15.89 32.11
C GLU A 654 5.08 15.56 31.28
N THR A 655 5.42 16.45 30.34
CA THR A 655 6.61 16.33 29.49
C THR A 655 7.64 17.40 29.85
N PRO A 656 8.95 17.07 29.96
CA PRO A 656 9.98 18.05 30.27
C PRO A 656 10.03 19.20 29.26
N GLY A 657 10.01 20.44 29.76
CA GLY A 657 10.07 21.65 28.93
C GLY A 657 8.77 21.96 28.17
N GLN A 658 7.66 21.27 28.49
CA GLN A 658 6.34 21.52 27.94
C GLN A 658 5.33 21.69 29.08
N ASP A 659 4.26 22.44 28.81
CA ASP A 659 3.16 22.57 29.76
C ASP A 659 2.42 21.23 29.93
N PRO A 660 1.96 20.89 31.15
CA PRO A 660 1.18 19.68 31.39
C PRO A 660 -0.10 19.64 30.54
N VAL A 661 -0.33 18.53 29.86
CA VAL A 661 -1.54 18.30 29.05
C VAL A 661 -2.55 17.51 29.88
N ARG A 662 -3.82 17.91 29.82
CA ARG A 662 -4.93 17.19 30.45
C ARG A 662 -5.80 16.56 29.38
N VAL A 663 -6.03 15.27 29.51
CA VAL A 663 -6.72 14.48 28.50
C VAL A 663 -7.91 13.77 29.12
N GLY A 664 -9.03 13.74 28.41
CA GLY A 664 -10.29 13.16 28.86
C GLY A 664 -10.73 11.98 27.99
N ARG A 665 -12.03 11.68 28.05
CA ARG A 665 -12.68 10.60 27.31
C ARG A 665 -12.25 10.54 25.84
N GLY A 666 -11.88 9.35 25.37
CA GLY A 666 -11.49 9.08 23.97
C GLY A 666 -9.99 9.23 23.72
N ALA A 667 -9.26 9.90 24.62
CA ALA A 667 -7.83 10.06 24.47
C ALA A 667 -7.09 8.73 24.68
N PHE A 668 -6.16 8.43 23.77
CA PHE A 668 -5.20 7.35 23.90
C PHE A 668 -3.87 7.92 24.41
N VAL A 669 -3.41 7.41 25.54
CA VAL A 669 -2.18 7.84 26.23
C VAL A 669 -1.22 6.67 26.27
N GLY A 670 -0.04 6.83 25.69
CA GLY A 670 0.98 5.79 25.69
C GLY A 670 2.31 6.27 25.12
N GLU A 671 3.40 5.69 25.62
CA GLU A 671 4.73 5.92 25.07
C GLU A 671 5.13 4.81 24.10
N THR A 672 4.65 4.91 22.85
CA THR A 672 4.81 3.88 21.81
C THR A 672 6.25 3.40 21.63
N GLU A 673 7.24 4.30 21.68
CA GLU A 673 8.64 3.90 21.56
C GLU A 673 9.18 3.16 22.79
N ALA A 674 8.82 3.62 23.99
CA ALA A 674 9.24 2.99 25.24
C ALA A 674 8.61 1.60 25.39
N LEU A 675 7.30 1.48 25.16
CA LEU A 675 6.55 0.23 25.20
C LEU A 675 7.07 -0.80 24.18
N ARG A 676 7.43 -0.34 22.97
CA ARG A 676 7.93 -1.23 21.91
C ARG A 676 9.36 -1.70 22.16
N LYS A 677 10.27 -0.81 22.59
CA LYS A 677 11.71 -1.11 22.72
C LYS A 677 12.13 -1.55 24.12
N GLY A 678 11.22 -1.58 25.10
CA GLY A 678 11.58 -1.72 26.53
C GLY A 678 12.37 -0.51 27.03
N GLY A 679 12.08 0.68 26.47
CA GLY A 679 12.78 1.93 26.76
C GLY A 679 12.32 2.59 28.05
N ARG A 680 12.89 3.77 28.34
CA ARG A 680 12.49 4.60 29.48
C ARG A 680 11.52 5.68 29.04
N ALA A 681 10.49 5.90 29.84
CA ALA A 681 9.48 6.93 29.65
C ALA A 681 10.10 8.33 29.65
N VAL A 682 9.70 9.17 28.70
CA VAL A 682 10.11 10.58 28.62
C VAL A 682 9.11 11.53 29.27
N CYS A 683 7.87 11.09 29.54
CA CYS A 683 6.86 11.81 30.32
C CYS A 683 6.46 11.07 31.59
N ALA A 684 5.75 11.75 32.48
CA ALA A 684 5.03 11.14 33.59
C ALA A 684 3.52 11.26 33.34
N VAL A 685 2.75 10.26 33.75
CA VAL A 685 1.29 10.25 33.61
C VAL A 685 0.65 9.84 34.92
N ALA A 686 -0.34 10.62 35.36
CA ALA A 686 -1.13 10.36 36.56
C ALA A 686 -2.61 10.66 36.33
N ALA A 687 -3.48 9.99 37.07
CA ALA A 687 -4.90 10.29 37.09
C ALA A 687 -5.16 11.54 37.96
N GLU A 688 -5.68 12.61 37.36
CA GLU A 688 -6.03 13.84 38.12
C GLU A 688 -7.36 13.67 38.84
N THR A 689 -8.28 12.88 38.28
CA THR A 689 -9.54 12.47 38.91
C THR A 689 -9.59 10.96 39.04
N ALA A 690 -10.52 10.43 39.85
CA ALA A 690 -10.90 9.02 39.73
C ALA A 690 -11.31 8.76 38.27
N SER A 691 -10.74 7.73 37.68
CA SER A 691 -10.80 7.49 36.24
C SER A 691 -11.07 6.02 35.95
N ARG A 692 -11.78 5.76 34.86
CA ARG A 692 -11.98 4.42 34.30
C ARG A 692 -11.31 4.36 32.95
N LEU A 693 -10.45 3.38 32.73
CA LEU A 693 -9.58 3.28 31.56
C LEU A 693 -9.69 1.90 30.93
N TYR A 694 -9.48 1.80 29.62
CA TYR A 694 -9.00 0.55 29.05
C TYR A 694 -7.48 0.55 29.04
N ALA A 695 -6.87 -0.42 29.72
CA ALA A 695 -5.44 -0.69 29.64
C ALA A 695 -5.15 -1.66 28.48
N VAL A 696 -4.06 -1.40 27.76
CA VAL A 696 -3.46 -2.33 26.79
C VAL A 696 -2.07 -2.66 27.30
N ASP A 697 -1.84 -3.94 27.62
CA ASP A 697 -0.52 -4.45 27.97
C ASP A 697 0.51 -4.14 26.87
N GLY A 698 1.73 -3.79 27.26
CA GLY A 698 2.79 -3.35 26.35
C GLY A 698 3.21 -4.41 25.33
N ASP A 699 3.15 -5.69 25.66
CA ASP A 699 3.46 -6.77 24.72
C ASP A 699 2.30 -6.97 23.73
N GLU A 700 1.05 -6.89 24.19
CA GLU A 700 -0.12 -6.91 23.31
C GLU A 700 -0.16 -5.68 22.38
N LEU A 701 0.18 -4.49 22.88
CA LEU A 701 0.29 -3.28 22.07
C LEU A 701 1.41 -3.39 21.03
N ARG A 702 2.57 -3.95 21.42
CA ARG A 702 3.68 -4.21 20.50
C ARG A 702 3.23 -5.13 19.37
N ARG A 703 2.55 -6.22 19.71
CA ARG A 703 1.99 -7.16 18.74
C ARG A 703 0.98 -6.49 17.81
N PHE A 704 0.07 -5.68 18.36
CA PHE A 704 -0.88 -4.91 17.58
C PHE A 704 -0.19 -3.97 16.59
N PHE A 705 0.88 -3.26 17.00
CA PHE A 705 1.65 -2.40 16.10
C PHE A 705 2.50 -3.17 15.08
N ASP A 706 3.03 -4.33 15.44
CA ASP A 706 3.75 -5.19 14.50
C ASP A 706 2.82 -5.72 13.40
N ASP A 707 1.54 -5.94 13.73
CA ASP A 707 0.48 -6.34 12.81
C ASP A 707 -0.12 -5.16 12.03
N ASN A 708 0.02 -3.92 12.53
CA ASN A 708 -0.58 -2.69 11.95
C ASN A 708 0.50 -1.62 11.72
N PRO A 709 1.36 -1.80 10.71
CA PRO A 709 2.57 -1.01 10.54
C PRO A 709 2.31 0.47 10.24
N GLY A 710 1.28 0.82 9.45
CA GLY A 710 0.94 2.23 9.21
C GLY A 710 0.50 2.96 10.47
N LEU A 711 -0.25 2.26 11.34
CA LEU A 711 -0.64 2.78 12.64
C LEU A 711 0.57 2.99 13.55
N TYR A 712 1.50 2.03 13.57
CA TYR A 712 2.76 2.20 14.30
C TYR A 712 3.51 3.47 13.86
N LEU A 713 3.61 3.72 12.55
CA LEU A 713 4.28 4.93 12.03
C LEU A 713 3.52 6.19 12.43
N ALA A 714 2.18 6.17 12.44
CA ALA A 714 1.35 7.28 12.89
C ALA A 714 1.56 7.59 14.39
N PHE A 715 1.72 6.58 15.23
CA PHE A 715 1.98 6.76 16.68
C PHE A 715 3.45 7.03 17.02
N LEU A 716 4.36 6.99 16.04
CA LEU A 716 5.78 7.17 16.30
C LEU A 716 6.07 8.62 16.73
N GLY A 717 6.53 8.80 17.97
CA GLY A 717 6.76 10.11 18.57
C GLY A 717 5.53 10.77 19.20
N MET A 718 4.33 10.16 19.06
CA MET A 718 3.12 10.60 19.76
C MET A 718 3.08 10.06 21.20
N ARG A 719 2.56 10.88 22.12
CA ARG A 719 2.33 10.52 23.54
C ARG A 719 0.86 10.50 23.91
N VAL A 720 0.10 11.37 23.22
CA VAL A 720 -1.33 11.53 23.34
C VAL A 720 -1.88 11.61 21.92
N ALA A 721 -2.94 10.85 21.65
CA ALA A 721 -3.84 11.05 20.52
C ALA A 721 -5.23 11.31 21.10
N GLU A 722 -5.79 12.49 20.89
CA GLU A 722 -7.15 12.85 21.37
C GLU A 722 -8.22 12.44 20.38
#